data_AF-A0A2I8ADH5-F1
#
_entry.id   AF-A0A2I8ADH5-F1
#
_cell.length_a   1.000
_cell.length_b   1.000
_cell.length_c   1.000
_cell.angle_alpha   90.00
_cell.angle_beta   90.00
_cell.angle_gamma   90.00
#
_symmetry.space_group_name_H-M   'P 1'
#
loop_
_entity.id
_entity.type
_entity.pdbx_description
1 polymer ?
#
loop_
_entity_poly.entity_id
_entity_poly.type
_entity_poly.pdbx_seq_one_letter_code
_entity_poly.pdbx_strand_id
1 'polypeptide(L)'
;MPVEIQLVPRFQVRVNHRKYLELPSIQLLATGNNVPHISSITCTVKGIPSELATKIQQAYKKFDSETPKISQIGQLEQYPCKLSHPLNQAINCHLRVMVEYFDSDHSGNPLLSVRQKVAAYCHLWSLPMEEKIISNPVINPVEVRSEKPSNGKAKKRFPGWLAVDFGTSNSTVTLFDPIEVPIAEVLPREQEIRLRDRLSQWLNSPAIIALPEVSESEWDKFIVDISKNLEIEPSNLSEVFSGENKSRFLEAIRQIELCLGNSDRFRRAVSKKLYQIYHEVFRVPTLESQNLIPVVLDIDRRDTEIPSELEVASLEAIKLRMGREARDNRKKAIAQGTSSSLKEIISRFHHSPKRYFGQDRKFPVILEGEEDIIDVSQLIQAAWAHLIELTEDYRQRARRRFSEGDFLTAVVTYPTVAPPVVRKEVKHLVEQLGIDDVQTAYDEAVSVAIFFLWREFGGNLNIGIESFKTRCRQENNKWSQNVLVLDIGGGTTDLALIELTLEDNTPYFASHEDRGLGGRYYKLTPKLLGSSGHLQLGGELITLKVFRLLKVAIADFLLTAVTQGDIESDKLEDLINAELNERFLEQGKFKSGSLLKCVDKENPEGDAAYKDALDTAEKVIPTRWQQAPQRLQTFYTLWDHAETAKLKLGQKSDHSLLTFTLSEQQIAELLTQSAIKFQVRNSENICVTIDNQQFERVAASAIKEAIGIAKGLMESRLRPDNNNIDPWNTHKVDWLILSGKTCNLDLVQRQIYQEFSKSPYFVWNPERITFVLEYTKLATSAGACYAEKLRRLRFDPEESKGLLQKGANQLEIDVKNLFYYLPCNFKRKTQSNELLTVFKAGQELYQLSASENVAKVRTNWVGIQLTNIIYRQDYEDGDLRLWGSFDGKNLMGQLRMDEAEFLRKIKVQFEIDQTLQFKVLLCQGNPHYLIDVPGIDINAALTKVSETSLFTNGKLQWNIAVERPDKDLNDGDIAVNVIESATVDYPDAYHLVFEVDKDGSKPLQQFHYLHDGESASGSGLISNPLPPFPYSNQHTFYMYQTDAATQTKKWIRIGALAKPNVNTDYPCQYRVTIDDKGILRIHAGDVPYLTSLDLECLTQEGCVYCGELDLQPNEVDKERDPFSGIH
;
A
#
# COMPACT_ATOMS: atom_id res chain seq x y z
N MET A 1 -24.13 7.67 39.96
CA MET A 1 -23.14 7.86 38.88
C MET A 1 -22.47 6.52 38.64
N PRO A 2 -22.21 6.10 37.39
CA PRO A 2 -22.00 4.68 37.14
C PRO A 2 -20.62 4.17 37.58
N VAL A 3 -20.62 3.05 38.31
CA VAL A 3 -19.48 2.12 38.34
C VAL A 3 -19.26 1.61 36.91
N GLU A 4 -18.03 1.69 36.43
CA GLU A 4 -17.63 1.10 35.14
C GLU A 4 -16.90 -0.22 35.39
N ILE A 5 -17.29 -1.27 34.65
CA ILE A 5 -16.60 -2.56 34.67
C ILE A 5 -15.72 -2.64 33.43
N GLN A 6 -14.41 -2.52 33.61
CA GLN A 6 -13.45 -2.79 32.53
C GLN A 6 -13.24 -4.30 32.40
N LEU A 7 -13.83 -4.84 31.33
CA LEU A 7 -13.75 -6.24 30.95
C LEU A 7 -13.73 -6.32 29.42
N VAL A 8 -12.75 -7.02 28.85
CA VAL A 8 -12.67 -7.17 27.40
C VAL A 8 -13.88 -7.96 26.87
N PRO A 9 -14.51 -7.54 25.75
CA PRO A 9 -15.73 -8.18 25.26
C PRO A 9 -15.50 -9.58 24.70
N ARG A 10 -14.28 -9.91 24.27
CA ARG A 10 -13.87 -11.25 23.82
C ARG A 10 -12.47 -11.57 24.37
N PHE A 11 -12.28 -12.79 24.86
CA PHE A 11 -11.00 -13.24 25.40
C PHE A 11 -10.69 -14.68 24.96
N GLN A 12 -9.51 -14.88 24.38
CA GLN A 12 -9.06 -16.21 24.00
C GLN A 12 -8.47 -16.91 25.22
N VAL A 13 -9.09 -18.00 25.67
CA VAL A 13 -8.62 -18.79 26.81
C VAL A 13 -7.45 -19.66 26.35
N ARG A 14 -6.28 -19.51 27.01
CA ARG A 14 -5.06 -20.27 26.74
C ARG A 14 -4.63 -21.06 27.96
N VAL A 15 -3.90 -22.15 27.74
CA VAL A 15 -3.28 -22.94 28.79
C VAL A 15 -1.82 -22.57 28.87
N ASN A 16 -1.37 -22.09 30.02
CA ASN A 16 0.06 -21.82 30.22
C ASN A 16 0.87 -23.12 30.44
N HIS A 17 2.19 -23.02 30.42
CA HIS A 17 3.13 -24.14 30.61
C HIS A 17 2.94 -24.92 31.94
N ARG A 18 2.17 -24.38 32.90
CA ARG A 18 1.84 -25.03 34.20
C ARG A 18 0.43 -25.61 34.25
N LYS A 19 -0.28 -25.69 33.11
CA LYS A 19 -1.66 -26.20 32.96
C LYS A 19 -2.73 -25.33 33.65
N TYR A 20 -2.49 -24.03 33.81
CA TYR A 20 -3.53 -23.08 34.26
C TYR A 20 -4.17 -22.38 33.06
N LEU A 21 -5.48 -22.15 33.16
CA LEU A 21 -6.19 -21.28 32.23
C LEU A 21 -5.84 -19.83 32.52
N GLU A 22 -5.46 -19.11 31.47
CA GLU A 22 -5.45 -17.65 31.46
C GLU A 22 -6.90 -17.17 31.30
N LEU A 23 -7.34 -16.30 32.21
CA LEU A 23 -8.70 -15.77 32.28
C LEU A 23 -8.66 -14.23 32.22
N PRO A 24 -9.69 -13.55 31.69
CA PRO A 24 -9.69 -12.09 31.59
C PRO A 24 -9.71 -11.42 32.96
N SER A 25 -8.90 -10.38 33.16
CA SER A 25 -8.99 -9.52 34.35
C SER A 25 -10.30 -8.73 34.37
N ILE A 26 -10.86 -8.51 35.56
CA ILE A 26 -12.03 -7.64 35.78
C ILE A 26 -11.56 -6.48 36.65
N GLN A 27 -11.63 -5.26 36.12
CA GLN A 27 -11.33 -4.04 36.86
C GLN A 27 -12.59 -3.19 37.05
N LEU A 28 -12.69 -2.54 38.21
CA LEU A 28 -13.80 -1.66 38.56
C LEU A 28 -13.29 -0.23 38.71
N LEU A 29 -13.87 0.69 37.95
CA LEU A 29 -13.52 2.11 37.98
C LEU A 29 -14.71 2.96 38.43
N ALA A 30 -14.40 4.03 39.15
CA ALA A 30 -15.35 5.11 39.40
C ALA A 30 -15.25 6.14 38.28
N THR A 31 -16.38 6.53 37.70
CA THR A 31 -16.43 7.66 36.77
C THR A 31 -17.00 8.89 37.50
N GLY A 32 -16.20 9.96 37.64
CA GLY A 32 -16.58 11.22 38.28
C GLY A 32 -16.06 11.44 39.72
N ASN A 33 -16.55 12.47 40.41
CA ASN A 33 -16.03 12.94 41.70
C ASN A 33 -16.61 12.22 42.95
N ASN A 34 -17.48 11.22 42.78
CA ASN A 34 -18.13 10.49 43.86
C ASN A 34 -17.55 9.07 44.01
N VAL A 35 -17.47 8.51 45.22
CA VAL A 35 -16.87 7.18 45.45
C VAL A 35 -17.96 6.12 45.64
N PRO A 36 -18.25 5.26 44.65
CA PRO A 36 -19.29 4.24 44.78
C PRO A 36 -18.91 3.16 45.81
N HIS A 37 -19.91 2.70 46.54
CA HIS A 37 -19.84 1.65 47.56
C HIS A 37 -20.42 0.35 47.02
N ILE A 38 -19.56 -0.62 46.71
CA ILE A 38 -19.94 -1.93 46.17
C ILE A 38 -20.62 -2.75 47.25
N SER A 39 -21.80 -3.30 46.97
CA SER A 39 -22.53 -4.21 47.85
C SER A 39 -22.30 -5.68 47.47
N SER A 40 -22.26 -5.98 46.17
CA SER A 40 -21.94 -7.34 45.70
C SER A 40 -21.35 -7.33 44.29
N ILE A 41 -20.53 -8.35 43.99
CA ILE A 41 -20.01 -8.65 42.66
C ILE A 41 -20.24 -10.14 42.39
N THR A 42 -21.04 -10.42 41.35
CA THR A 42 -21.36 -11.78 40.92
C THR A 42 -20.82 -12.03 39.52
N CYS A 43 -19.94 -13.03 39.38
CA CYS A 43 -19.48 -13.55 38.09
C CYS A 43 -20.25 -14.84 37.78
N THR A 44 -20.88 -14.89 36.60
CA THR A 44 -21.62 -16.07 36.10
C THR A 44 -21.03 -16.49 34.76
N VAL A 45 -20.70 -17.77 34.57
CA VAL A 45 -20.16 -18.28 33.31
C VAL A 45 -21.05 -19.37 32.77
N LYS A 46 -21.47 -19.26 31.51
CA LYS A 46 -22.31 -20.26 30.83
C LYS A 46 -21.75 -20.59 29.45
N GLY A 47 -21.76 -21.86 29.06
CA GLY A 47 -21.33 -22.28 27.72
C GLY A 47 -20.80 -23.70 27.68
N ILE A 48 -20.10 -24.04 26.60
CA ILE A 48 -19.60 -25.38 26.30
C ILE A 48 -18.06 -25.36 26.34
N PRO A 49 -17.40 -26.35 26.99
CA PRO A 49 -17.98 -27.40 27.83
C PRO A 49 -18.55 -26.87 29.16
N SER A 50 -19.70 -27.36 29.60
CA SER A 50 -20.41 -26.87 30.81
C SER A 50 -19.63 -27.11 32.11
N GLU A 51 -18.88 -28.22 32.19
CA GLU A 51 -17.97 -28.49 33.30
C GLU A 51 -16.86 -27.45 33.42
N LEU A 52 -16.33 -27.02 32.27
CA LEU A 52 -15.28 -26.00 32.21
C LEU A 52 -15.84 -24.61 32.53
N ALA A 53 -17.02 -24.27 32.01
CA ALA A 53 -17.72 -23.04 32.38
C ALA A 53 -17.89 -22.93 33.91
N THR A 54 -18.25 -24.03 34.57
CA THR A 54 -18.38 -24.10 36.03
C THR A 54 -17.04 -23.85 36.74
N LYS A 55 -15.94 -24.45 36.24
CA LYS A 55 -14.59 -24.23 36.79
C LYS A 55 -14.12 -22.78 36.59
N ILE A 56 -14.36 -22.19 35.42
CA ILE A 56 -14.02 -20.80 35.14
C ILE A 56 -14.81 -19.87 36.06
N GLN A 57 -16.10 -20.14 36.30
CA GLN A 57 -16.90 -19.37 37.25
C GLN A 57 -16.31 -19.40 38.67
N GLN A 58 -15.84 -20.57 39.12
CA GLN A 58 -15.21 -20.74 40.44
C GLN A 58 -13.86 -20.01 40.58
N ALA A 59 -13.21 -19.68 39.46
CA ALA A 59 -11.96 -18.92 39.46
C ALA A 59 -12.17 -17.45 39.86
N TYR A 60 -13.37 -16.90 39.66
CA TYR A 60 -13.68 -15.54 40.09
C TYR A 60 -14.25 -15.56 41.51
N LYS A 61 -13.58 -14.88 42.42
CA LYS A 61 -14.04 -14.76 43.79
C LYS A 61 -15.34 -13.95 43.82
N LYS A 62 -16.41 -14.54 44.37
CA LYS A 62 -17.62 -13.78 44.70
C LYS A 62 -17.27 -12.75 45.76
N PHE A 63 -17.79 -11.56 45.61
CA PHE A 63 -17.59 -10.49 46.55
C PHE A 63 -18.94 -10.06 47.11
N ASP A 64 -19.11 -10.21 48.42
CA ASP A 64 -20.28 -9.76 49.16
C ASP A 64 -19.77 -9.02 50.39
N SER A 65 -20.26 -7.80 50.60
CA SER A 65 -19.81 -6.97 51.71
C SER A 65 -20.84 -5.91 52.04
N GLU A 66 -20.86 -5.42 53.28
CA GLU A 66 -21.94 -4.54 53.74
C GLU A 66 -22.01 -3.24 52.92
N THR A 67 -20.89 -2.56 52.59
CA THR A 67 -20.77 -1.45 51.60
C THR A 67 -19.31 -0.92 51.40
N PRO A 68 -18.35 -1.70 50.89
CA PRO A 68 -16.96 -1.29 50.64
C PRO A 68 -16.80 -0.29 49.48
N LYS A 69 -15.79 0.58 49.56
CA LYS A 69 -15.50 1.57 48.51
C LYS A 69 -14.82 0.90 47.32
N ILE A 70 -15.14 1.31 46.10
CA ILE A 70 -14.51 0.77 44.87
C ILE A 70 -12.97 0.85 44.88
N SER A 71 -12.40 1.88 45.51
CA SER A 71 -10.95 2.06 45.68
C SER A 71 -10.29 0.95 46.50
N GLN A 72 -11.06 0.18 47.28
CA GLN A 72 -10.57 -0.96 48.06
C GLN A 72 -10.57 -2.26 47.24
N ILE A 73 -11.30 -2.32 46.12
CA ILE A 73 -11.44 -3.52 45.31
C ILE A 73 -10.58 -3.39 44.05
N GLY A 74 -10.64 -2.28 43.30
CA GLY A 74 -9.80 -1.97 42.14
C GLY A 74 -9.81 -3.02 41.02
N GLN A 75 -9.17 -4.17 41.24
CA GLN A 75 -9.20 -5.36 40.40
C GLN A 75 -9.74 -6.56 41.18
N LEU A 76 -10.71 -7.28 40.61
CA LEU A 76 -11.29 -8.45 41.25
C LEU A 76 -10.25 -9.58 41.36
N GLU A 77 -10.11 -10.16 42.55
CA GLU A 77 -9.22 -11.28 42.81
C GLU A 77 -9.64 -12.54 42.03
N GLN A 78 -8.65 -13.24 41.45
CA GLN A 78 -8.86 -14.45 40.66
C GLN A 78 -8.02 -15.60 41.20
N TYR A 79 -8.64 -16.77 41.36
CA TYR A 79 -7.96 -17.99 41.75
C TYR A 79 -7.39 -18.72 40.52
N PRO A 80 -6.22 -19.36 40.63
CA PRO A 80 -5.65 -20.14 39.54
C PRO A 80 -6.58 -21.27 39.10
N CYS A 81 -7.02 -21.26 37.84
CA CYS A 81 -7.89 -22.30 37.29
C CYS A 81 -7.06 -23.42 36.64
N LYS A 82 -6.73 -24.47 37.40
CA LYS A 82 -5.93 -25.60 36.92
C LYS A 82 -6.79 -26.62 36.15
N LEU A 83 -6.32 -27.01 34.97
CA LEU A 83 -6.95 -28.09 34.20
C LEU A 83 -6.57 -29.47 34.75
N SER A 84 -7.56 -30.34 34.91
CA SER A 84 -7.38 -31.74 35.29
C SER A 84 -7.08 -32.64 34.09
N HIS A 85 -7.52 -32.24 32.88
CA HIS A 85 -7.31 -32.94 31.61
C HIS A 85 -6.97 -31.93 30.51
N PRO A 86 -6.31 -32.34 29.40
CA PRO A 86 -6.04 -31.46 28.28
C PRO A 86 -7.33 -30.94 27.63
N LEU A 87 -7.25 -29.77 27.00
CA LEU A 87 -8.37 -29.13 26.30
C LEU A 87 -8.57 -29.78 24.92
N ASN A 88 -9.38 -30.83 24.88
CA ASN A 88 -9.64 -31.59 23.65
C ASN A 88 -10.86 -31.04 22.87
N GLN A 89 -11.53 -30.01 23.38
CA GLN A 89 -12.71 -29.39 22.78
C GLN A 89 -12.55 -27.87 22.77
N ALA A 90 -13.11 -27.23 21.73
CA ALA A 90 -13.18 -25.78 21.66
C ALA A 90 -14.00 -25.21 22.83
N ILE A 91 -13.51 -24.15 23.45
CA ILE A 91 -14.25 -23.41 24.47
C ILE A 91 -15.15 -22.40 23.77
N ASN A 92 -16.42 -22.35 24.17
CA ASN A 92 -17.36 -21.30 23.82
C ASN A 92 -18.22 -20.97 25.04
N CYS A 93 -17.76 -20.01 25.85
CA CYS A 93 -18.39 -19.61 27.11
C CYS A 93 -18.64 -18.11 27.17
N HIS A 94 -19.66 -17.69 27.92
CA HIS A 94 -20.00 -16.31 28.19
C HIS A 94 -19.86 -16.03 29.68
N LEU A 95 -18.92 -15.15 30.03
CA LEU A 95 -18.77 -14.58 31.36
C LEU A 95 -19.63 -13.33 31.46
N ARG A 96 -20.51 -13.28 32.46
CA ARG A 96 -21.27 -12.11 32.88
C ARG A 96 -20.78 -11.67 34.26
N VAL A 97 -20.36 -10.42 34.37
CA VAL A 97 -20.03 -9.78 35.64
C VAL A 97 -21.15 -8.81 35.99
N MET A 98 -21.70 -8.92 37.19
CA MET A 98 -22.72 -8.02 37.71
C MET A 98 -22.23 -7.39 39.00
N VAL A 99 -22.31 -6.08 39.11
CA VAL A 99 -21.90 -5.31 40.28
C VAL A 99 -23.12 -4.55 40.80
N GLU A 100 -23.46 -4.75 42.07
CA GLU A 100 -24.46 -3.96 42.77
C GLU A 100 -23.76 -2.97 43.70
N TYR A 101 -24.11 -1.68 43.67
CA TYR A 101 -23.44 -0.65 44.45
C TYR A 101 -24.39 0.48 44.90
N PHE A 102 -23.91 1.33 45.80
CA PHE A 102 -24.57 2.55 46.25
C PHE A 102 -23.69 3.77 45.94
N ASP A 103 -24.29 4.87 45.50
CA ASP A 103 -23.58 6.15 45.38
C ASP A 103 -23.23 6.70 46.77
N SER A 104 -22.21 7.55 46.89
CA SER A 104 -21.93 8.28 48.14
C SER A 104 -22.71 9.60 48.24
N ASP A 105 -22.96 10.06 49.47
CA ASP A 105 -23.42 11.42 49.78
C ASP A 105 -22.27 12.43 49.70
N HIS A 106 -22.57 13.71 49.92
CA HIS A 106 -21.56 14.79 49.93
C HIS A 106 -20.46 14.62 50.99
N SER A 107 -20.67 13.75 51.99
CA SER A 107 -19.69 13.41 53.04
C SER A 107 -18.93 12.10 52.74
N GLY A 108 -19.19 11.46 51.60
CA GLY A 108 -18.53 10.22 51.20
C GLY A 108 -19.08 8.95 51.87
N ASN A 109 -20.30 8.99 52.43
CA ASN A 109 -21.01 7.86 53.03
C ASN A 109 -22.01 7.24 52.03
N PRO A 110 -22.29 5.93 52.07
CA PRO A 110 -23.19 5.30 51.11
C PRO A 110 -24.66 5.75 51.28
N LEU A 111 -25.30 6.14 50.17
CA LEU A 111 -26.73 6.41 50.09
C LEU A 111 -27.51 5.09 49.97
N LEU A 112 -27.82 4.47 51.10
CA LEU A 112 -28.48 3.15 51.16
C LEU A 112 -29.93 3.13 50.64
N SER A 113 -30.52 4.29 50.34
CA SER A 113 -31.88 4.43 49.82
C SER A 113 -32.03 4.02 48.34
N VAL A 114 -30.95 4.01 47.57
CA VAL A 114 -30.99 3.70 46.12
C VAL A 114 -29.85 2.76 45.74
N ARG A 115 -30.17 1.47 45.54
CA ARG A 115 -29.21 0.48 45.04
C ARG A 115 -29.14 0.53 43.51
N GLN A 116 -27.93 0.64 42.99
CA GLN A 116 -27.62 0.63 41.56
C GLN A 116 -27.05 -0.72 41.12
N LYS A 117 -27.20 -1.06 39.83
CA LYS A 117 -26.65 -2.28 39.24
C LYS A 117 -26.01 -1.99 37.88
N VAL A 118 -24.85 -2.59 37.63
CA VAL A 118 -24.16 -2.54 36.33
C VAL A 118 -23.68 -3.94 35.96
N ALA A 119 -23.64 -4.26 34.66
CA ALA A 119 -23.17 -5.55 34.19
C ALA A 119 -22.30 -5.41 32.93
N ALA A 120 -21.31 -6.28 32.79
CA ALA A 120 -20.45 -6.42 31.62
C ALA A 120 -20.35 -7.89 31.19
N TYR A 121 -20.03 -8.11 29.92
CA TYR A 121 -20.03 -9.43 29.29
C TYR A 121 -18.70 -9.67 28.55
N CYS A 122 -18.19 -10.89 28.64
CA CYS A 122 -17.02 -11.36 27.90
C CYS A 122 -17.29 -12.71 27.27
N HIS A 123 -17.02 -12.83 25.97
CA HIS A 123 -17.02 -14.11 25.27
C HIS A 123 -15.65 -14.78 25.40
N LEU A 124 -15.62 -15.92 26.08
CA LEU A 124 -14.46 -16.77 26.28
C LEU A 124 -14.42 -17.85 25.20
N TRP A 125 -13.34 -17.90 24.42
CA TRP A 125 -13.21 -18.87 23.33
C TRP A 125 -11.84 -19.53 23.22
N SER A 126 -11.77 -20.73 22.66
CA SER A 126 -10.52 -21.38 22.26
C SER A 126 -10.74 -22.27 21.04
N LEU A 127 -9.69 -22.52 20.26
CA LEU A 127 -9.70 -23.52 19.19
C LEU A 127 -9.51 -24.93 19.78
N PRO A 128 -9.97 -26.01 19.09
CA PRO A 128 -9.61 -27.38 19.49
C PRO A 128 -8.09 -27.56 19.37
N MET A 129 -7.44 -28.12 20.39
CA MET A 129 -6.05 -28.59 20.22
C MET A 129 -6.08 -29.90 19.43
N GLU A 130 -5.53 -29.91 18.22
CA GLU A 130 -5.15 -31.16 17.56
C GLU A 130 -4.02 -31.81 18.36
N GLU A 131 -4.22 -33.05 18.79
CA GLU A 131 -3.12 -33.89 19.23
C GLU A 131 -2.18 -34.07 18.04
N LYS A 132 -1.03 -33.37 18.05
CA LYS A 132 0.09 -33.74 17.19
C LYS A 132 0.47 -35.18 17.56
N ILE A 133 0.02 -36.13 16.75
CA ILE A 133 0.56 -37.48 16.74
C ILE A 133 2.03 -37.33 16.34
N ILE A 134 2.90 -37.40 17.34
CA ILE A 134 4.33 -37.51 17.12
C ILE A 134 4.57 -38.91 16.58
N SER A 135 4.60 -39.04 15.26
CA SER A 135 5.23 -40.19 14.62
C SER A 135 6.73 -40.10 14.88
N ASN A 136 7.23 -40.85 15.86
CA ASN A 136 8.65 -40.97 16.14
C ASN A 136 9.38 -41.53 14.90
N PRO A 137 10.30 -40.79 14.26
CA PRO A 137 11.38 -41.43 13.54
C PRO A 137 12.42 -41.88 14.57
N VAL A 138 12.89 -43.10 14.39
CA VAL A 138 13.91 -43.79 15.20
C VAL A 138 15.12 -42.89 15.41
N ILE A 139 15.42 -42.53 16.65
CA ILE A 139 16.71 -41.95 17.07
C ILE A 139 17.41 -42.95 17.97
N ASN A 140 18.67 -43.23 17.65
CA ASN A 140 19.72 -43.66 18.56
C ASN A 140 21.08 -43.39 17.89
N PRO A 141 22.16 -43.14 18.64
CA PRO A 141 22.36 -41.92 19.45
C PRO A 141 23.77 -41.34 19.20
N VAL A 142 23.92 -40.00 19.12
CA VAL A 142 25.24 -39.39 19.38
C VAL A 142 25.08 -38.18 20.31
N GLU A 143 25.77 -38.36 21.42
CA GLU A 143 26.04 -37.57 22.62
C GLU A 143 25.91 -36.04 22.62
N VAL A 144 25.36 -35.61 23.76
CA VAL A 144 25.18 -34.26 24.28
C VAL A 144 26.50 -33.69 24.82
N ARG A 145 26.77 -32.40 24.56
CA ARG A 145 27.16 -31.30 25.50
C ARG A 145 27.98 -30.24 24.74
N SER A 146 27.66 -28.94 24.80
CA SER A 146 27.39 -28.17 26.01
C SER A 146 26.57 -26.90 25.71
N GLU A 147 25.36 -26.82 26.25
CA GLU A 147 24.59 -25.58 26.35
C GLU A 147 25.18 -24.70 27.46
N LYS A 148 25.46 -23.43 27.13
CA LYS A 148 25.51 -22.37 28.13
C LYS A 148 24.07 -22.05 28.57
N PRO A 149 23.83 -21.81 29.87
CA PRO A 149 22.48 -21.63 30.41
C PRO A 149 21.85 -20.34 29.87
N SER A 150 20.77 -20.47 29.08
CA SER A 150 19.93 -19.34 28.72
C SER A 150 18.98 -19.01 29.87
N ASN A 151 19.17 -17.83 30.46
CA ASN A 151 18.20 -17.23 31.37
C ASN A 151 16.87 -17.04 30.61
N GLY A 152 15.84 -17.79 31.02
CA GLY A 152 14.48 -17.67 30.50
C GLY A 152 13.81 -16.35 30.88
N LYS A 153 14.16 -15.26 30.18
CA LYS A 153 13.30 -14.08 30.06
C LYS A 153 12.27 -14.37 28.95
N ALA A 154 10.99 -14.20 29.24
CA ALA A 154 9.96 -14.17 28.20
C ALA A 154 10.37 -13.12 27.15
N LYS A 155 10.44 -13.51 25.87
CA LYS A 155 10.77 -12.59 24.78
C LYS A 155 9.74 -11.46 24.79
N LYS A 156 10.20 -10.25 25.10
CA LYS A 156 9.37 -9.05 25.14
C LYS A 156 9.06 -8.65 23.69
N ARG A 157 7.81 -8.37 23.36
CA ARG A 157 7.40 -7.91 22.02
C ARG A 157 7.71 -6.41 21.88
N PHE A 158 8.33 -6.01 20.77
CA PHE A 158 8.43 -4.60 20.41
C PHE A 158 7.02 -4.04 20.11
N PRO A 159 6.61 -2.93 20.73
CA PRO A 159 5.25 -2.40 20.60
C PRO A 159 4.96 -1.72 19.26
N GLY A 160 6.00 -1.35 18.50
CA GLY A 160 5.88 -0.74 17.18
C GLY A 160 6.10 -1.71 16.03
N TRP A 161 6.48 -1.20 14.86
CA TRP A 161 6.77 -1.98 13.65
C TRP A 161 7.79 -1.28 12.76
N LEU A 162 8.41 -2.05 11.87
CA LEU A 162 9.31 -1.53 10.83
C LEU A 162 8.64 -1.61 9.46
N ALA A 163 8.93 -0.65 8.60
CA ALA A 163 8.52 -0.64 7.20
C ALA A 163 9.75 -0.70 6.31
N VAL A 164 9.82 -1.71 5.43
CA VAL A 164 10.99 -1.99 4.60
C VAL A 164 10.65 -1.75 3.14
N ASP A 165 11.41 -0.84 2.52
CA ASP A 165 11.49 -0.71 1.08
C ASP A 165 12.81 -1.31 0.60
N PHE A 166 12.75 -2.59 0.22
CA PHE A 166 13.85 -3.27 -0.45
C PHE A 166 13.81 -2.88 -1.93
N GLY A 167 14.66 -1.92 -2.35
CA GLY A 167 14.66 -1.41 -3.72
C GLY A 167 15.68 -2.09 -4.62
N THR A 168 15.55 -1.89 -5.94
CA THR A 168 16.45 -2.48 -6.92
C THR A 168 17.89 -2.00 -6.71
N SER A 169 18.14 -0.70 -6.73
CA SER A 169 19.50 -0.15 -6.56
C SER A 169 19.83 0.21 -5.11
N ASN A 170 18.84 0.68 -4.33
CA ASN A 170 19.03 1.06 -2.93
C ASN A 170 17.80 0.69 -2.09
N SER A 171 17.97 0.59 -0.78
CA SER A 171 16.94 0.19 0.19
C SER A 171 16.85 1.18 1.36
N THR A 172 15.66 1.28 1.97
CA THR A 172 15.41 2.10 3.17
C THR A 172 14.51 1.38 4.17
N VAL A 173 14.64 1.75 5.45
CA VAL A 173 13.77 1.25 6.51
C VAL A 173 13.28 2.44 7.35
N THR A 174 11.98 2.46 7.66
CA THR A 174 11.40 3.41 8.62
C THR A 174 10.78 2.66 9.78
N LEU A 175 11.16 3.02 11.00
CA LEU A 175 10.67 2.44 12.24
C LEU A 175 9.56 3.31 12.85
N PHE A 176 8.45 2.71 13.24
CA PHE A 176 7.50 3.34 14.15
C PHE A 176 7.78 2.87 15.58
N ASP A 177 8.07 3.81 16.50
CA ASP A 177 8.27 3.50 17.92
C ASP A 177 7.39 4.38 18.83
N PRO A 178 6.39 3.80 19.52
CA PRO A 178 5.47 4.56 20.36
C PRO A 178 6.05 5.01 21.72
N ILE A 179 7.35 4.79 22.01
CA ILE A 179 7.95 5.05 23.33
C ILE A 179 7.83 6.50 23.83
N GLU A 180 8.01 7.47 22.94
CA GLU A 180 8.01 8.89 23.26
C GLU A 180 6.93 9.56 22.43
N VAL A 181 6.17 10.49 23.00
CA VAL A 181 5.25 11.36 22.24
C VAL A 181 5.85 12.77 22.29
N PRO A 182 6.59 13.20 21.26
CA PRO A 182 7.19 14.53 21.26
C PRO A 182 6.11 15.61 21.19
N ILE A 183 6.04 16.45 22.23
CA ILE A 183 5.16 17.62 22.27
C ILE A 183 5.95 18.81 21.72
N ALA A 184 5.52 19.32 20.57
CA ALA A 184 6.08 20.56 20.02
C ALA A 184 5.57 21.76 20.83
N GLU A 185 6.50 22.53 21.43
CA GLU A 185 6.17 23.78 22.12
C GLU A 185 5.88 24.94 21.15
N VAL A 186 6.49 24.91 19.95
CA VAL A 186 6.38 25.97 18.92
C VAL A 186 6.14 25.36 17.53
N LEU A 187 7.16 24.73 16.96
CA LEU A 187 7.12 23.98 15.72
C LEU A 187 7.65 22.56 15.97
N PRO A 188 7.25 21.58 15.15
CA PRO A 188 7.95 20.31 15.07
C PRO A 188 9.44 20.54 14.84
N ARG A 189 10.29 19.72 15.48
CA ARG A 189 11.75 19.91 15.53
C ARG A 189 12.37 20.04 14.13
N GLU A 190 11.92 19.21 13.19
CA GLU A 190 12.42 19.19 11.82
C GLU A 190 12.11 20.50 11.08
N GLN A 191 10.93 21.06 11.31
CA GLN A 191 10.51 22.35 10.76
C GLN A 191 11.28 23.50 11.43
N GLU A 192 11.46 23.45 12.75
CA GLU A 192 12.26 24.45 13.48
C GLU A 192 13.71 24.48 12.96
N ILE A 193 14.35 23.31 12.81
CA ILE A 193 15.70 23.18 12.26
C ILE A 193 15.77 23.78 10.86
N ARG A 194 14.83 23.43 9.96
CA ARG A 194 14.81 24.00 8.60
C ARG A 194 14.61 25.52 8.62
N LEU A 195 13.74 26.03 9.49
CA LEU A 195 13.47 27.46 9.58
C LEU A 195 14.70 28.24 10.03
N ARG A 196 15.38 27.74 11.06
CA ARG A 196 16.66 28.28 11.54
C ARG A 196 17.69 28.32 10.42
N ASP A 197 17.86 27.21 9.71
CA ASP A 197 18.87 27.08 8.67
C ASP A 197 18.60 28.06 7.51
N ARG A 198 17.34 28.16 7.05
CA ARG A 198 16.95 29.08 5.96
C ARG A 198 17.02 30.54 6.35
N LEU A 199 16.59 30.91 7.56
CA LEU A 199 16.72 32.29 8.04
C LEU A 199 18.19 32.67 8.22
N SER A 200 19.02 31.78 8.75
CA SER A 200 20.46 31.99 8.89
C SER A 200 21.13 32.21 7.53
N GLN A 201 20.86 31.32 6.55
CA GLN A 201 21.37 31.45 5.18
C GLN A 201 20.93 32.75 4.50
N TRP A 202 19.66 33.12 4.65
CA TRP A 202 19.12 34.34 4.02
C TRP A 202 19.72 35.61 4.61
N LEU A 203 19.81 35.72 5.94
CA LEU A 203 20.36 36.91 6.60
C LEU A 203 21.88 37.03 6.44
N ASN A 204 22.58 35.91 6.19
CA ASN A 204 24.01 35.91 5.90
C ASN A 204 24.33 36.13 4.40
N SER A 205 23.32 36.27 3.54
CA SER A 205 23.52 36.46 2.11
C SER A 205 23.79 37.94 1.77
N PRO A 206 24.68 38.24 0.81
CA PRO A 206 24.84 39.59 0.26
C PRO A 206 23.51 40.14 -0.29
N ALA A 207 23.30 41.46 -0.24
CA ALA A 207 22.05 42.10 -0.66
C ALA A 207 21.57 41.67 -2.06
N ILE A 208 22.49 41.57 -3.02
CA ILE A 208 22.21 41.17 -4.41
C ILE A 208 21.65 39.74 -4.54
N ILE A 209 21.97 38.86 -3.58
CA ILE A 209 21.47 37.48 -3.52
C ILE A 209 20.22 37.42 -2.63
N ALA A 210 20.24 38.11 -1.49
CA ALA A 210 19.17 38.09 -0.49
C ALA A 210 17.87 38.71 -1.01
N LEU A 211 17.96 39.87 -1.66
CA LEU A 211 16.86 40.65 -2.24
C LEU A 211 17.34 41.42 -3.49
N PRO A 212 17.39 40.78 -4.67
CA PRO A 212 17.92 41.39 -5.90
C PRO A 212 17.20 42.69 -6.34
N GLU A 213 15.94 42.86 -5.92
CA GLU A 213 15.09 44.00 -6.28
C GLU A 213 15.22 45.18 -5.31
N VAL A 214 16.13 45.14 -4.34
CA VAL A 214 16.27 46.11 -3.23
C VAL A 214 17.69 46.72 -3.22
N SER A 215 17.81 47.97 -2.74
CA SER A 215 19.13 48.62 -2.60
C SER A 215 19.95 48.02 -1.45
N GLU A 216 21.27 47.92 -1.64
CA GLU A 216 22.20 47.42 -0.60
C GLU A 216 22.06 48.19 0.71
N SER A 217 21.88 49.52 0.64
CA SER A 217 21.66 50.36 1.82
C SER A 217 20.38 50.05 2.60
N GLU A 218 19.29 49.65 1.95
CA GLU A 218 18.05 49.27 2.64
C GLU A 218 18.19 47.90 3.33
N TRP A 219 18.90 46.97 2.69
CA TRP A 219 19.22 45.65 3.27
C TRP A 219 20.15 45.78 4.48
N ASP A 220 21.24 46.53 4.36
CA ASP A 220 22.18 46.73 5.46
C ASP A 220 21.52 47.42 6.65
N LYS A 221 20.67 48.43 6.38
CA LYS A 221 19.89 49.09 7.43
C LYS A 221 18.98 48.10 8.15
N PHE A 222 18.30 47.22 7.42
CA PHE A 222 17.44 46.19 8.00
C PHE A 222 18.21 45.23 8.91
N ILE A 223 19.39 44.76 8.48
CA ILE A 223 20.26 43.90 9.30
C ILE A 223 20.74 44.64 10.56
N VAL A 224 21.15 45.91 10.43
CA VAL A 224 21.59 46.74 11.55
C VAL A 224 20.45 46.98 12.55
N ASP A 225 19.24 47.30 12.07
CA ASP A 225 18.08 47.56 12.92
C ASP A 225 17.67 46.31 13.72
N ILE A 226 17.64 45.12 13.10
CA ILE A 226 17.41 43.84 13.80
C ILE A 226 18.50 43.60 14.85
N SER A 227 19.76 43.73 14.46
CA SER A 227 20.92 43.42 15.32
C SER A 227 20.98 44.35 16.54
N LYS A 228 20.65 45.62 16.34
CA LYS A 228 20.52 46.61 17.42
C LYS A 228 19.42 46.22 18.41
N ASN A 229 18.26 45.78 17.94
CA ASN A 229 17.15 45.37 18.81
C ASN A 229 17.42 44.05 19.56
N LEU A 230 18.29 43.19 19.01
CA LEU A 230 18.73 41.94 19.63
C LEU A 230 20.02 42.10 20.48
N GLU A 231 20.54 43.32 20.59
CA GLU A 231 21.78 43.66 21.31
C GLU A 231 22.99 42.82 20.86
N ILE A 232 23.20 42.70 19.55
CA ILE A 232 24.31 41.95 18.94
C ILE A 232 24.98 42.73 17.81
N GLU A 233 26.21 42.33 17.49
CA GLU A 233 26.91 42.78 16.29
C GLU A 233 26.22 42.23 15.02
N PRO A 234 26.06 43.04 13.95
CA PRO A 234 25.46 42.60 12.69
C PRO A 234 26.08 41.34 12.07
N SER A 235 27.39 41.16 12.21
CA SER A 235 28.10 39.98 11.72
C SER A 235 27.66 38.68 12.41
N ASN A 236 27.07 38.77 13.59
CA ASN A 236 26.71 37.62 14.43
C ASN A 236 25.19 37.34 14.41
N LEU A 237 24.42 38.07 13.58
CA LEU A 237 22.97 37.88 13.50
C LEU A 237 22.59 36.46 13.06
N SER A 238 23.38 35.86 12.16
CA SER A 238 23.18 34.49 11.68
C SER A 238 23.36 33.44 12.78
N GLU A 239 24.23 33.70 13.77
CA GLU A 239 24.52 32.79 14.90
C GLU A 239 23.33 32.66 15.85
N VAL A 240 22.44 33.66 15.92
CA VAL A 240 21.20 33.60 16.72
C VAL A 240 20.31 32.46 16.25
N PHE A 241 20.31 32.18 14.95
CA PHE A 241 19.53 31.11 14.35
C PHE A 241 20.24 29.75 14.47
N SER A 242 21.58 29.74 14.54
CA SER A 242 22.40 28.54 14.73
C SER A 242 22.40 27.99 16.16
N GLY A 243 22.05 28.79 17.17
CA GLY A 243 22.01 28.38 18.57
C GLY A 243 20.69 27.71 19.01
N GLU A 244 20.72 26.85 20.02
CA GLU A 244 19.54 26.15 20.56
C GLU A 244 18.61 27.02 21.44
N ASN A 245 18.92 28.31 21.61
CA ASN A 245 18.12 29.20 22.46
C ASN A 245 16.78 29.58 21.78
N LYS A 246 15.69 28.92 22.19
CA LYS A 246 14.35 29.12 21.63
C LYS A 246 13.78 30.53 21.83
N SER A 247 13.94 31.14 23.01
CA SER A 247 13.37 32.47 23.26
C SER A 247 14.05 33.53 22.41
N ARG A 248 15.37 33.44 22.25
CA ARG A 248 16.14 34.35 21.40
C ARG A 248 15.80 34.19 19.92
N PHE A 249 15.56 32.95 19.48
CA PHE A 249 15.11 32.64 18.12
C PHE A 249 13.73 33.24 17.81
N LEU A 250 12.75 33.07 18.69
CA LEU A 250 11.41 33.65 18.52
C LEU A 250 11.44 35.18 18.51
N GLU A 251 12.23 35.78 19.40
CA GLU A 251 12.40 37.23 19.40
C GLU A 251 13.08 37.71 18.11
N ALA A 252 14.06 36.99 17.57
CA ALA A 252 14.67 37.33 16.30
C ALA A 252 13.67 37.28 15.13
N ILE A 253 12.79 36.28 15.08
CA ILE A 253 11.69 36.24 14.09
C ILE A 253 10.77 37.45 14.24
N ARG A 254 10.40 37.78 15.47
CA ARG A 254 9.58 38.97 15.74
C ARG A 254 10.26 40.25 15.27
N GLN A 255 11.56 40.40 15.50
CA GLN A 255 12.31 41.58 15.06
C GLN A 255 12.41 41.69 13.53
N ILE A 256 12.52 40.56 12.82
CA ILE A 256 12.45 40.54 11.35
C ILE A 256 11.14 41.18 10.86
N GLU A 257 10.00 40.86 11.50
CA GLU A 257 8.70 41.41 11.11
C GLU A 257 8.50 42.87 11.53
N LEU A 258 9.08 43.29 12.67
CA LEU A 258 9.00 44.67 13.15
C LEU A 258 9.91 45.64 12.39
N CYS A 259 11.08 45.18 11.94
CA CYS A 259 12.09 46.01 11.27
C CYS A 259 11.82 46.26 9.77
N LEU A 260 10.70 45.80 9.21
CA LEU A 260 10.38 45.95 7.77
C LEU A 260 10.26 47.42 7.30
N GLY A 261 10.16 48.37 8.23
CA GLY A 261 10.13 49.81 7.93
C GLY A 261 8.94 50.28 7.09
N ASN A 262 9.04 51.51 6.57
CA ASN A 262 7.95 52.17 5.84
C ASN A 262 8.02 52.02 4.30
N SER A 263 9.12 51.49 3.76
CA SER A 263 9.30 51.29 2.31
C SER A 263 8.41 50.15 1.81
N ASP A 264 7.39 50.46 1.01
CA ASP A 264 6.47 49.46 0.46
C ASP A 264 7.17 48.44 -0.44
N ARG A 265 8.17 48.88 -1.21
CA ARG A 265 8.97 48.01 -2.08
C ARG A 265 9.78 47.01 -1.27
N PHE A 266 10.50 47.50 -0.25
CA PHE A 266 11.27 46.66 0.66
C PHE A 266 10.38 45.64 1.38
N ARG A 267 9.27 46.11 1.95
CA ARG A 267 8.31 45.26 2.67
C ARG A 267 7.78 44.14 1.78
N ARG A 268 7.36 44.45 0.54
CA ARG A 268 6.89 43.43 -0.41
C ARG A 268 7.97 42.40 -0.76
N ALA A 269 9.20 42.86 -1.00
CA ALA A 269 10.32 41.97 -1.35
C ALA A 269 10.66 41.03 -0.19
N VAL A 270 10.77 41.56 1.03
CA VAL A 270 10.99 40.76 2.24
C VAL A 270 9.84 39.81 2.51
N SER A 271 8.59 40.29 2.47
CA SER A 271 7.41 39.42 2.68
C SER A 271 7.38 38.28 1.67
N LYS A 272 7.64 38.54 0.38
CA LYS A 272 7.73 37.49 -0.65
C LYS A 272 8.79 36.45 -0.29
N LYS A 273 9.96 36.88 0.17
CA LYS A 273 11.05 35.98 0.56
C LYS A 273 10.75 35.19 1.84
N LEU A 274 10.16 35.82 2.85
CA LEU A 274 9.71 35.15 4.07
C LEU A 274 8.62 34.12 3.77
N TYR A 275 7.64 34.46 2.93
CA TYR A 275 6.64 33.49 2.49
C TYR A 275 7.28 32.29 1.78
N GLN A 276 8.29 32.50 0.94
CA GLN A 276 9.04 31.38 0.33
C GLN A 276 9.73 30.51 1.39
N ILE A 277 10.39 31.11 2.39
CA ILE A 277 11.05 30.38 3.48
C ILE A 277 10.02 29.59 4.29
N TYR A 278 8.94 30.23 4.75
CA TYR A 278 7.89 29.57 5.51
C TYR A 278 7.21 28.45 4.72
N HIS A 279 6.98 28.67 3.42
CA HIS A 279 6.39 27.67 2.54
C HIS A 279 7.27 26.42 2.40
N GLU A 280 8.59 26.59 2.32
CA GLU A 280 9.53 25.47 2.34
C GLU A 280 9.51 24.74 3.69
N VAL A 281 9.54 25.49 4.79
CA VAL A 281 9.59 24.95 6.16
C VAL A 281 8.35 24.13 6.48
N PHE A 282 7.15 24.63 6.20
CA PHE A 282 5.91 23.92 6.52
C PHE A 282 5.70 22.65 5.69
N ARG A 283 6.45 22.48 4.59
CA ARG A 283 6.48 21.26 3.78
C ARG A 283 7.57 20.29 4.22
N VAL A 284 8.36 20.58 5.25
CA VAL A 284 9.26 19.59 5.83
C VAL A 284 8.40 18.54 6.58
N PRO A 285 8.53 17.24 6.22
CA PRO A 285 7.82 16.17 6.89
C PRO A 285 8.27 16.06 8.36
N THR A 286 7.31 15.89 9.25
CA THR A 286 7.50 15.92 10.72
C THR A 286 7.58 14.50 11.29
N LEU A 287 8.51 13.70 10.76
CA LEU A 287 8.59 12.26 10.97
C LEU A 287 8.72 11.90 12.46
N GLU A 288 9.64 12.56 13.17
CA GLU A 288 9.85 12.39 14.61
C GLU A 288 8.58 12.76 15.39
N SER A 289 7.86 13.82 15.00
CA SER A 289 6.58 14.21 15.63
C SER A 289 5.53 13.10 15.54
N GLN A 290 5.64 12.26 14.52
CA GLN A 290 4.76 11.13 14.27
C GLN A 290 5.33 9.80 14.75
N ASN A 291 6.46 9.81 15.46
CA ASN A 291 7.19 8.63 15.89
C ASN A 291 7.67 7.73 14.74
N LEU A 292 7.86 8.33 13.56
CA LEU A 292 8.46 7.70 12.40
C LEU A 292 9.95 8.03 12.40
N ILE A 293 10.79 7.00 12.40
CA ILE A 293 12.23 7.13 12.61
C ILE A 293 12.90 6.50 11.40
N PRO A 294 13.44 7.31 10.46
CA PRO A 294 14.30 6.80 9.40
C PRO A 294 15.50 6.09 10.01
N VAL A 295 15.69 4.82 9.67
CA VAL A 295 16.78 4.01 10.21
C VAL A 295 18.08 4.37 9.49
N VAL A 296 19.15 4.58 10.25
CA VAL A 296 20.50 4.75 9.69
C VAL A 296 21.07 3.37 9.40
N LEU A 297 21.06 2.98 8.12
CA LEU A 297 21.45 1.65 7.66
C LEU A 297 22.96 1.53 7.41
N ASP A 298 23.63 2.64 7.04
CA ASP A 298 25.10 2.71 6.97
C ASP A 298 25.59 3.59 8.13
N ILE A 299 25.93 2.94 9.24
CA ILE A 299 26.31 3.62 10.49
C ILE A 299 27.60 4.44 10.34
N ASP A 300 28.56 3.94 9.57
CA ASP A 300 29.85 4.58 9.37
C ASP A 300 29.70 5.91 8.62
N ARG A 301 28.77 5.96 7.67
CA ARG A 301 28.47 7.16 6.86
C ARG A 301 27.30 7.99 7.39
N ARG A 302 26.52 7.44 8.33
CA ARG A 302 25.27 8.00 8.86
C ARG A 302 24.18 8.18 7.80
N ASP A 303 24.15 7.30 6.81
CA ASP A 303 23.15 7.33 5.73
C ASP A 303 21.92 6.48 6.08
N THR A 304 20.73 7.00 5.78
CA THR A 304 19.44 6.28 5.93
C THR A 304 19.10 5.37 4.75
N GLU A 305 19.95 5.38 3.73
CA GLU A 305 19.83 4.61 2.50
C GLU A 305 21.06 3.73 2.35
N ILE A 306 20.87 2.48 1.91
CA ILE A 306 21.96 1.54 1.65
C ILE A 306 21.84 0.97 0.22
N PRO A 307 22.93 0.83 -0.54
CA PRO A 307 22.87 0.14 -1.83
C PRO A 307 22.39 -1.30 -1.69
N SER A 308 21.57 -1.78 -2.62
CA SER A 308 21.04 -3.15 -2.62
C SER A 308 22.00 -4.18 -3.25
N GLU A 309 23.30 -3.92 -3.14
CA GLU A 309 24.37 -4.83 -3.56
C GLU A 309 24.62 -5.82 -2.42
N LEU A 310 24.64 -7.12 -2.74
CA LEU A 310 24.74 -8.21 -1.77
C LEU A 310 26.02 -9.01 -1.94
N GLU A 311 26.54 -9.52 -0.83
CA GLU A 311 27.64 -10.47 -0.74
C GLU A 311 27.22 -11.65 0.13
N VAL A 312 27.27 -12.87 -0.40
CA VAL A 312 27.07 -14.09 0.39
C VAL A 312 28.27 -14.27 1.33
N ALA A 313 27.96 -14.37 2.63
CA ALA A 313 28.94 -14.49 3.70
C ALA A 313 28.96 -15.89 4.33
N SER A 314 27.87 -16.65 4.24
CA SER A 314 27.78 -18.03 4.72
C SER A 314 26.67 -18.78 4.00
N LEU A 315 26.89 -20.08 3.73
CA LEU A 315 25.90 -20.99 3.13
C LEU A 315 25.05 -21.70 4.19
N GLU A 316 25.63 -21.98 5.37
CA GLU A 316 24.93 -22.63 6.47
C GLU A 316 23.99 -21.63 7.17
N ALA A 317 22.68 -21.73 6.86
CA ALA A 317 21.67 -20.70 7.12
C ALA A 317 22.07 -19.34 6.50
N ILE A 318 21.88 -19.22 5.18
CA ILE A 318 22.33 -18.12 4.32
C ILE A 318 22.40 -16.77 5.03
N LYS A 319 23.63 -16.25 5.12
CA LYS A 319 23.90 -14.90 5.64
C LYS A 319 24.53 -14.03 4.58
N LEU A 320 24.19 -12.75 4.61
CA LEU A 320 24.60 -11.77 3.62
C LEU A 320 25.19 -10.53 4.29
N ARG A 321 25.99 -9.81 3.51
CA ARG A 321 26.29 -8.39 3.74
C ARG A 321 25.65 -7.57 2.63
N MET A 322 25.28 -6.33 2.94
CA MET A 322 24.65 -5.42 1.99
C MET A 322 25.42 -4.10 1.88
N GLY A 323 25.28 -3.42 0.75
CA GLY A 323 25.65 -2.01 0.62
C GLY A 323 27.05 -1.77 0.07
N ARG A 324 27.62 -0.63 0.44
CA ARG A 324 28.94 -0.23 -0.05
C ARG A 324 30.04 -1.19 0.40
N GLU A 325 29.88 -1.85 1.54
CA GLU A 325 30.82 -2.88 1.99
C GLU A 325 30.87 -4.05 0.98
N ALA A 326 29.71 -4.59 0.59
CA ALA A 326 29.62 -5.65 -0.41
C ALA A 326 30.22 -5.21 -1.76
N ARG A 327 29.95 -3.96 -2.18
CA ARG A 327 30.55 -3.36 -3.39
C ARG A 327 32.07 -3.30 -3.35
N ASP A 328 32.62 -2.80 -2.25
CA ASP A 328 34.06 -2.64 -2.06
C ASP A 328 34.75 -4.00 -1.98
N ASN A 329 34.12 -4.99 -1.33
CA ASN A 329 34.59 -6.37 -1.28
C ASN A 329 34.59 -7.02 -2.67
N ARG A 330 33.54 -6.81 -3.48
CA ARG A 330 33.52 -7.28 -4.87
C ARG A 330 34.67 -6.70 -5.68
N LYS A 331 34.90 -5.38 -5.60
CA LYS A 331 36.00 -4.72 -6.32
C LYS A 331 37.36 -5.30 -5.95
N LYS A 332 37.60 -5.51 -4.64
CA LYS A 332 38.83 -6.14 -4.15
C LYS A 332 38.97 -7.58 -4.64
N ALA A 333 37.90 -8.37 -4.57
CA ALA A 333 37.90 -9.76 -5.01
C ALA A 333 38.18 -9.90 -6.51
N ILE A 334 37.54 -9.05 -7.34
CA ILE A 334 37.80 -9.00 -8.79
C ILE A 334 39.27 -8.66 -9.07
N ALA A 335 39.83 -7.66 -8.38
CA ALA A 335 41.22 -7.23 -8.60
C ALA A 335 42.27 -8.29 -8.20
N GLN A 336 41.92 -9.23 -7.32
CA GLN A 336 42.80 -10.29 -6.81
C GLN A 336 42.62 -11.65 -7.53
N GLY A 337 41.57 -11.80 -8.35
CA GLY A 337 41.09 -13.11 -8.79
C GLY A 337 41.88 -13.78 -9.93
N THR A 338 42.07 -15.10 -9.81
CA THR A 338 42.45 -16.02 -10.92
C THR A 338 41.19 -16.60 -11.59
N SER A 339 41.31 -17.30 -12.73
CA SER A 339 40.13 -17.81 -13.47
C SER A 339 39.21 -18.75 -12.69
N SER A 340 39.74 -19.52 -11.72
CA SER A 340 38.93 -20.37 -10.84
C SER A 340 38.19 -19.56 -9.77
N SER A 341 38.77 -18.48 -9.25
CA SER A 341 38.11 -17.60 -8.25
C SER A 341 37.10 -16.64 -8.89
N LEU A 342 37.14 -16.40 -10.21
CA LEU A 342 36.15 -15.54 -10.88
C LEU A 342 34.75 -16.15 -10.91
N LYS A 343 34.62 -17.47 -11.04
CA LYS A 343 33.33 -18.16 -10.90
C LYS A 343 32.78 -18.00 -9.49
N GLU A 344 33.65 -18.14 -8.48
CA GLU A 344 33.31 -17.90 -7.08
C GLU A 344 32.80 -16.46 -6.87
N ILE A 345 33.51 -15.46 -7.41
CA ILE A 345 33.11 -14.04 -7.34
C ILE A 345 31.73 -13.81 -7.98
N ILE A 346 31.48 -14.32 -9.19
CA ILE A 346 30.17 -14.16 -9.86
C ILE A 346 29.04 -14.79 -9.05
N SER A 347 29.33 -15.93 -8.42
CA SER A 347 28.36 -16.68 -7.64
C SER A 347 28.09 -16.08 -6.25
N ARG A 348 29.03 -15.31 -5.70
CA ARG A 348 28.99 -14.76 -4.34
C ARG A 348 28.38 -13.36 -4.26
N PHE A 349 28.58 -12.53 -5.29
CA PHE A 349 28.14 -11.14 -5.30
C PHE A 349 26.94 -10.93 -6.23
N HIS A 350 25.87 -10.33 -5.70
CA HIS A 350 24.63 -10.11 -6.44
C HIS A 350 24.22 -8.64 -6.43
N HIS A 351 24.00 -8.07 -7.61
CA HIS A 351 23.45 -6.74 -7.77
C HIS A 351 21.94 -6.82 -8.01
N SER A 352 21.13 -6.06 -7.26
CA SER A 352 19.70 -5.89 -7.52
C SER A 352 18.81 -7.16 -7.55
N PRO A 353 18.87 -8.06 -6.54
CA PRO A 353 18.10 -9.31 -6.59
C PRO A 353 16.58 -9.12 -6.51
N LYS A 354 16.09 -7.92 -6.16
CA LYS A 354 14.66 -7.54 -6.30
C LYS A 354 14.10 -7.82 -7.71
N ARG A 355 14.95 -7.71 -8.76
CA ARG A 355 14.59 -8.03 -10.16
C ARG A 355 14.15 -9.48 -10.36
N TYR A 356 14.46 -10.35 -9.41
CA TYR A 356 14.15 -11.78 -9.44
C TYR A 356 12.90 -12.16 -8.65
N PHE A 357 12.13 -11.19 -8.15
CA PHE A 357 10.87 -11.45 -7.45
C PHE A 357 9.91 -12.32 -8.27
N GLY A 358 9.43 -13.42 -7.66
CA GLY A 358 8.50 -14.36 -8.28
C GLY A 358 9.09 -15.24 -9.38
N GLN A 359 10.42 -15.38 -9.44
CA GLN A 359 11.08 -16.31 -10.35
C GLN A 359 11.54 -17.56 -9.60
N ASP A 360 11.20 -18.72 -10.15
CA ASP A 360 11.81 -20.00 -9.76
C ASP A 360 13.22 -20.08 -10.39
N ARG A 361 14.16 -19.37 -9.77
CA ARG A 361 15.55 -19.28 -10.22
C ARG A 361 16.47 -19.80 -9.15
N LYS A 362 17.33 -20.72 -9.55
CA LYS A 362 18.38 -21.31 -8.72
C LYS A 362 19.73 -20.99 -9.32
N PHE A 363 20.71 -20.71 -8.49
CA PHE A 363 22.08 -20.46 -8.93
C PHE A 363 23.06 -21.13 -7.98
N PRO A 364 24.15 -21.71 -8.51
CA PRO A 364 25.24 -22.21 -7.69
C PRO A 364 25.92 -21.03 -7.02
N VAL A 365 26.24 -21.18 -5.73
CA VAL A 365 27.06 -20.27 -4.94
C VAL A 365 28.27 -21.03 -4.43
N ILE A 366 29.45 -20.53 -4.76
CA ILE A 366 30.72 -21.07 -4.32
C ILE A 366 31.26 -20.15 -3.23
N LEU A 367 31.63 -20.72 -2.08
CA LEU A 367 32.23 -20.00 -0.96
C LEU A 367 33.32 -20.87 -0.33
N GLU A 368 34.56 -20.39 -0.26
CA GLU A 368 35.69 -21.11 0.35
C GLU A 368 35.92 -22.52 -0.23
N GLY A 369 35.52 -22.74 -1.48
CA GLY A 369 35.65 -24.01 -2.19
C GLY A 369 34.46 -24.97 -2.04
N GLU A 370 33.46 -24.64 -1.22
CA GLU A 370 32.19 -25.38 -1.17
C GLU A 370 31.19 -24.76 -2.15
N GLU A 371 30.45 -25.61 -2.88
CA GLU A 371 29.42 -25.21 -3.84
C GLU A 371 28.06 -25.71 -3.35
N ASP A 372 27.10 -24.80 -3.23
CA ASP A 372 25.70 -25.12 -2.92
C ASP A 372 24.75 -24.40 -3.89
N ILE A 373 23.54 -24.92 -4.06
CA ILE A 373 22.53 -24.35 -4.95
C ILE A 373 21.53 -23.57 -4.10
N ILE A 374 21.53 -22.25 -4.27
CA ILE A 374 20.65 -21.34 -3.55
C ILE A 374 19.48 -20.93 -4.44
N ASP A 375 18.29 -20.89 -3.85
CA ASP A 375 17.11 -20.31 -4.46
C ASP A 375 17.11 -18.78 -4.30
N VAL A 376 16.70 -18.05 -5.34
CA VAL A 376 16.52 -16.58 -5.28
C VAL A 376 15.69 -16.14 -4.07
N SER A 377 14.65 -16.89 -3.72
CA SER A 377 13.79 -16.60 -2.57
C SER A 377 14.57 -16.58 -1.26
N GLN A 378 15.54 -17.49 -1.08
CA GLN A 378 16.39 -17.53 0.11
C GLN A 378 17.38 -16.35 0.15
N LEU A 379 17.92 -15.95 -1.01
CA LEU A 379 18.78 -14.76 -1.11
C LEU A 379 18.02 -13.49 -0.72
N ILE A 380 16.79 -13.33 -1.21
CA ILE A 380 15.93 -12.19 -0.88
C ILE A 380 15.54 -12.20 0.60
N GLN A 381 15.15 -13.37 1.13
CA GLN A 381 14.82 -13.53 2.54
C GLN A 381 15.98 -13.13 3.45
N ALA A 382 17.19 -13.58 3.13
CA ALA A 382 18.38 -13.20 3.89
C ALA A 382 18.70 -11.69 3.76
N ALA A 383 18.36 -11.04 2.64
CA ALA A 383 18.49 -9.59 2.49
C ALA A 383 17.53 -8.83 3.43
N TRP A 384 16.29 -9.27 3.57
CA TRP A 384 15.37 -8.72 4.58
C TRP A 384 15.84 -9.00 6.00
N ALA A 385 16.34 -10.20 6.28
CA ALA A 385 16.92 -10.53 7.58
C ALA A 385 18.04 -9.55 7.95
N HIS A 386 18.94 -9.27 7.01
CA HIS A 386 20.03 -8.32 7.23
C HIS A 386 19.54 -6.86 7.43
N LEU A 387 18.51 -6.42 6.71
CA LEU A 387 17.90 -5.10 6.97
C LEU A 387 17.26 -5.00 8.36
N ILE A 388 16.66 -6.09 8.85
CA ILE A 388 16.12 -6.18 10.22
C ILE A 388 17.27 -6.14 11.23
N GLU A 389 18.36 -6.86 10.99
CA GLU A 389 19.58 -6.83 11.82
C GLU A 389 20.16 -5.42 11.90
N LEU A 390 20.35 -4.73 10.76
CA LEU A 390 20.83 -3.34 10.71
C LEU A 390 19.92 -2.39 11.49
N THR A 391 18.61 -2.64 11.48
CA THR A 391 17.63 -1.86 12.24
C THR A 391 17.78 -2.07 13.74
N GLU A 392 18.03 -3.30 14.19
CA GLU A 392 18.28 -3.59 15.59
C GLU A 392 19.64 -3.04 16.05
N ASP A 393 20.68 -3.14 15.22
CA ASP A 393 21.99 -2.53 15.46
C ASP A 393 21.89 -1.00 15.63
N TYR A 394 21.11 -0.34 14.77
CA TYR A 394 20.81 1.07 14.91
C TYR A 394 20.12 1.38 16.24
N ARG A 395 19.07 0.64 16.61
CA ARG A 395 18.36 0.83 17.90
C ARG A 395 19.28 0.73 19.10
N GLN A 396 20.24 -0.20 19.08
CA GLN A 396 21.16 -0.42 20.19
C GLN A 396 22.25 0.66 20.31
N ARG A 397 22.65 1.26 19.18
CA ARG A 397 23.76 2.23 19.12
C ARG A 397 23.31 3.69 19.09
N ALA A 398 22.06 3.97 18.72
CA ALA A 398 21.58 5.35 18.65
C ALA A 398 21.53 6.00 20.04
N ARG A 399 21.71 7.32 20.07
CA ARG A 399 21.60 8.13 21.31
C ARG A 399 20.15 8.25 21.81
N ARG A 400 19.18 7.99 20.94
CA ARG A 400 17.74 8.02 21.25
C ARG A 400 17.34 6.76 22.01
N ARG A 401 16.36 6.89 22.91
CA ARG A 401 15.75 5.74 23.59
C ARG A 401 14.74 5.06 22.67
N PHE A 402 14.81 3.74 22.58
CA PHE A 402 13.83 2.91 21.86
C PHE A 402 13.08 1.99 22.81
N SER A 403 11.87 1.58 22.42
CA SER A 403 11.16 0.48 23.07
C SER A 403 11.96 -0.82 22.95
N GLU A 404 11.99 -1.60 24.03
CA GLU A 404 12.61 -2.92 24.02
C GLU A 404 11.71 -3.97 23.39
N GLY A 405 12.32 -5.04 22.89
CA GLY A 405 11.64 -6.25 22.43
C GLY A 405 11.94 -6.61 20.98
N ASP A 406 11.54 -7.82 20.62
CA ASP A 406 11.71 -8.42 19.29
C ASP A 406 10.66 -7.85 18.33
N PHE A 407 11.05 -7.62 17.08
CA PHE A 407 10.12 -7.25 16.01
C PHE A 407 9.18 -8.42 15.71
N LEU A 408 7.86 -8.21 15.84
CA LEU A 408 6.84 -9.20 15.44
C LEU A 408 5.90 -8.64 14.37
N THR A 409 6.07 -7.39 13.98
CA THR A 409 5.26 -6.72 12.96
C THR A 409 6.15 -6.01 11.96
N ALA A 410 5.92 -6.24 10.66
CA ALA A 410 6.62 -5.56 9.58
C ALA A 410 5.66 -5.18 8.44
N VAL A 411 5.95 -4.06 7.80
CA VAL A 411 5.30 -3.61 6.56
C VAL A 411 6.31 -3.73 5.43
N VAL A 412 5.96 -4.41 4.34
CA VAL A 412 6.89 -4.68 3.25
C VAL A 412 6.28 -4.19 1.95
N THR A 413 6.97 -3.25 1.29
CA THR A 413 6.52 -2.71 0.00
C THR A 413 7.01 -3.57 -1.16
N TYR A 414 6.33 -3.47 -2.30
CA TYR A 414 6.62 -4.22 -3.51
C TYR A 414 6.24 -3.39 -4.76
N PRO A 415 6.74 -3.75 -5.95
CA PRO A 415 6.42 -3.03 -7.18
C PRO A 415 4.92 -3.06 -7.48
N THR A 416 4.37 -1.93 -7.91
CA THR A 416 2.92 -1.68 -8.11
C THR A 416 2.25 -2.72 -9.01
N VAL A 417 2.99 -3.25 -9.98
CA VAL A 417 2.48 -4.20 -10.97
C VAL A 417 2.75 -5.67 -10.60
N ALA A 418 3.28 -5.94 -9.40
CA ALA A 418 3.62 -7.29 -8.96
C ALA A 418 2.38 -8.21 -8.89
N PRO A 419 2.46 -9.44 -9.44
CA PRO A 419 1.35 -10.39 -9.38
C PRO A 419 1.10 -10.88 -7.93
N PRO A 420 -0.09 -11.45 -7.65
CA PRO A 420 -0.44 -11.94 -6.31
C PRO A 420 0.52 -13.02 -5.79
N VAL A 421 1.04 -13.87 -6.69
CA VAL A 421 2.01 -14.91 -6.35
C VAL A 421 3.26 -14.32 -5.68
N VAL A 422 3.81 -13.23 -6.24
CA VAL A 422 4.94 -12.48 -5.67
C VAL A 422 4.61 -11.94 -4.29
N ARG A 423 3.42 -11.34 -4.11
CA ARG A 423 3.02 -10.75 -2.82
C ARG A 423 2.87 -11.81 -1.72
N LYS A 424 2.29 -12.96 -2.06
CA LYS A 424 2.18 -14.11 -1.14
C LYS A 424 3.55 -14.67 -0.77
N GLU A 425 4.44 -14.80 -1.74
CA GLU A 425 5.81 -15.26 -1.55
C GLU A 425 6.58 -14.29 -0.63
N VAL A 426 6.57 -12.99 -0.93
CA VAL A 426 7.18 -11.94 -0.08
C VAL A 426 6.67 -12.04 1.36
N LYS A 427 5.35 -12.13 1.55
CA LYS A 427 4.75 -12.28 2.87
C LYS A 427 5.28 -13.52 3.59
N HIS A 428 5.25 -14.67 2.92
CA HIS A 428 5.68 -15.94 3.49
C HIS A 428 7.17 -15.94 3.88
N LEU A 429 8.03 -15.38 3.03
CA LEU A 429 9.47 -15.29 3.29
C LEU A 429 9.78 -14.42 4.51
N VAL A 430 9.05 -13.33 4.73
CA VAL A 430 9.25 -12.46 5.90
C VAL A 430 8.65 -13.10 7.17
N GLU A 431 7.52 -13.81 7.07
CA GLU A 431 6.96 -14.55 8.20
C GLU A 431 7.94 -15.61 8.73
N GLN A 432 8.66 -16.29 7.83
CA GLN A 432 9.70 -17.27 8.18
C GLN A 432 10.90 -16.66 8.94
N LEU A 433 11.08 -15.34 8.92
CA LEU A 433 12.09 -14.63 9.74
C LEU A 433 11.66 -14.42 11.19
N GLY A 434 10.51 -14.95 11.60
CA GLY A 434 9.97 -14.80 12.96
C GLY A 434 9.11 -13.55 13.14
N ILE A 435 8.62 -12.95 12.05
CA ILE A 435 7.68 -11.83 12.06
C ILE A 435 6.24 -12.37 11.91
N ASP A 436 5.47 -12.38 12.99
CA ASP A 436 4.11 -12.96 12.98
C ASP A 436 3.08 -12.14 12.17
N ASP A 437 3.27 -10.81 12.10
CA ASP A 437 2.31 -9.85 11.55
C ASP A 437 2.93 -9.07 10.39
N VAL A 438 2.93 -9.67 9.20
CA VAL A 438 3.45 -9.07 7.97
C VAL A 438 2.33 -8.43 7.15
N GLN A 439 2.49 -7.14 6.87
CA GLN A 439 1.56 -6.33 6.09
C GLN A 439 2.12 -6.05 4.69
N THR A 440 1.42 -6.53 3.67
CA THR A 440 1.74 -6.34 2.24
C THR A 440 0.58 -5.67 1.52
N ALA A 441 -0.16 -4.80 2.20
CA ALA A 441 -1.27 -4.07 1.58
C ALA A 441 -0.77 -2.89 0.72
N TYR A 442 0.41 -2.35 1.02
CA TYR A 442 0.91 -1.11 0.44
C TYR A 442 1.95 -1.39 -0.63
N ASP A 443 1.67 -1.01 -1.88
CA ASP A 443 2.68 -0.96 -2.94
C ASP A 443 3.53 0.32 -2.87
N GLU A 444 4.56 0.39 -3.71
CA GLU A 444 5.50 1.52 -3.74
C GLU A 444 4.84 2.86 -4.08
N ALA A 445 4.02 2.93 -5.13
CA ALA A 445 3.39 4.17 -5.58
C ALA A 445 2.35 4.71 -4.58
N VAL A 446 1.54 3.82 -4.01
CA VAL A 446 0.56 4.16 -2.97
C VAL A 446 1.26 4.65 -1.70
N SER A 447 2.38 4.02 -1.32
CA SER A 447 3.16 4.45 -0.15
C SER A 447 3.72 5.86 -0.35
N VAL A 448 4.27 6.15 -1.53
CA VAL A 448 4.72 7.50 -1.91
C VAL A 448 3.58 8.53 -1.85
N ALA A 449 2.40 8.18 -2.36
CA ALA A 449 1.23 9.06 -2.30
C ALA A 449 0.89 9.43 -0.85
N ILE A 450 0.86 8.44 0.05
CA ILE A 450 0.54 8.64 1.47
C ILE A 450 1.59 9.50 2.17
N PHE A 451 2.88 9.30 1.88
CA PHE A 451 3.95 10.13 2.42
C PHE A 451 3.79 11.61 2.06
N PHE A 452 3.61 11.91 0.78
CA PHE A 452 3.48 13.29 0.33
C PHE A 452 2.16 13.92 0.75
N LEU A 453 1.07 13.14 0.79
CA LEU A 453 -0.20 13.58 1.34
C LEU A 453 -0.03 14.01 2.80
N TRP A 454 0.61 13.17 3.61
CA TRP A 454 0.91 13.50 4.99
C TRP A 454 1.82 14.73 5.12
N ARG A 455 2.86 14.86 4.28
CA ARG A 455 3.71 16.05 4.26
C ARG A 455 2.91 17.35 4.10
N GLU A 456 1.85 17.34 3.29
CA GLU A 456 0.98 18.50 3.10
C GLU A 456 0.13 18.83 4.35
N PHE A 457 -0.17 17.85 5.20
CA PHE A 457 -0.94 18.03 6.45
C PHE A 457 -0.09 18.14 7.72
N GLY A 458 1.11 17.58 7.73
CA GLY A 458 1.80 17.07 8.91
C GLY A 458 2.50 18.09 9.81
N GLY A 459 2.58 19.36 9.42
CA GLY A 459 3.13 20.43 10.27
C GLY A 459 2.08 21.06 11.19
N ASN A 460 1.00 21.55 10.59
CA ASN A 460 -0.12 22.17 11.28
C ASN A 460 -1.38 21.83 10.51
N LEU A 461 -2.26 21.04 11.13
CA LEU A 461 -3.43 20.52 10.47
C LEU A 461 -4.39 21.62 9.98
N ASN A 462 -4.49 22.74 10.71
CA ASN A 462 -5.34 23.86 10.35
C ASN A 462 -4.88 24.51 9.03
N ILE A 463 -3.57 24.67 8.86
CA ILE A 463 -3.00 25.23 7.63
C ILE A 463 -3.04 24.20 6.50
N GLY A 464 -2.71 22.94 6.81
CA GLY A 464 -2.67 21.84 5.85
C GLY A 464 -4.02 21.59 5.16
N ILE A 465 -5.12 21.64 5.93
CA ILE A 465 -6.47 21.50 5.38
C ILE A 465 -6.82 22.63 4.41
N GLU A 466 -6.51 23.87 4.76
CA GLU A 466 -6.79 25.00 3.86
C GLU A 466 -5.90 24.95 2.61
N SER A 467 -4.62 24.60 2.76
CA SER A 467 -3.71 24.34 1.63
C SER A 467 -4.26 23.25 0.70
N PHE A 468 -4.74 22.13 1.25
CA PHE A 468 -5.36 21.06 0.48
C PHE A 468 -6.56 21.55 -0.34
N LYS A 469 -7.46 22.32 0.26
CA LYS A 469 -8.66 22.88 -0.40
C LYS A 469 -8.33 23.79 -1.58
N THR A 470 -7.20 24.50 -1.57
CA THR A 470 -6.80 25.40 -2.67
C THR A 470 -6.60 24.72 -4.03
N ARG A 471 -6.37 23.40 -4.03
CA ARG A 471 -6.17 22.59 -5.24
C ARG A 471 -7.40 21.76 -5.62
N CYS A 472 -8.46 21.80 -4.81
CA CYS A 472 -9.61 20.92 -4.97
C CYS A 472 -10.70 21.54 -5.83
N ARG A 473 -11.45 20.67 -6.48
CA ARG A 473 -12.83 20.96 -6.90
C ARG A 473 -13.73 20.83 -5.67
N GLN A 474 -14.70 21.73 -5.52
CA GLN A 474 -15.65 21.68 -4.41
C GLN A 474 -17.04 21.35 -4.91
N GLU A 475 -17.66 20.35 -4.29
CA GLU A 475 -19.07 20.01 -4.45
C GLU A 475 -19.68 19.88 -3.05
N ASN A 476 -20.61 20.78 -2.69
CA ASN A 476 -21.20 20.86 -1.36
C ASN A 476 -20.14 20.96 -0.23
N ASN A 477 -20.11 19.99 0.69
CA ASN A 477 -19.17 19.86 1.80
C ASN A 477 -17.96 18.96 1.47
N LYS A 478 -17.72 18.68 0.18
CA LYS A 478 -16.64 17.80 -0.30
C LYS A 478 -15.65 18.56 -1.17
N TRP A 479 -14.37 18.30 -0.95
CA TRP A 479 -13.26 18.83 -1.72
C TRP A 479 -12.46 17.68 -2.32
N SER A 480 -12.45 17.58 -3.65
CA SER A 480 -11.83 16.46 -4.36
C SER A 480 -10.69 16.92 -5.27
N GLN A 481 -9.59 16.17 -5.30
CA GLN A 481 -8.48 16.38 -6.22
C GLN A 481 -7.91 15.05 -6.71
N ASN A 482 -7.45 14.99 -7.95
CA ASN A 482 -6.78 13.82 -8.52
C ASN A 482 -5.27 13.98 -8.41
N VAL A 483 -4.61 12.95 -7.91
CA VAL A 483 -3.17 12.89 -7.67
C VAL A 483 -2.56 11.80 -8.53
N LEU A 484 -1.58 12.15 -9.35
CA LEU A 484 -0.77 11.20 -10.11
C LEU A 484 0.61 11.09 -9.46
N VAL A 485 0.98 9.88 -9.04
CA VAL A 485 2.34 9.56 -8.61
C VAL A 485 3.09 8.90 -9.77
N LEU A 486 4.26 9.45 -10.09
CA LEU A 486 5.25 8.85 -11.00
C LEU A 486 6.55 8.64 -10.23
N ASP A 487 6.82 7.39 -9.86
CA ASP A 487 8.07 6.97 -9.28
C ASP A 487 8.94 6.30 -10.34
N ILE A 488 10.08 6.91 -10.68
CA ILE A 488 11.08 6.29 -11.55
C ILE A 488 12.30 5.95 -10.69
N GLY A 489 12.31 4.70 -10.21
CA GLY A 489 13.35 4.16 -9.37
C GLY A 489 14.61 3.80 -10.15
N GLY A 490 15.47 3.03 -9.48
CA GLY A 490 16.70 2.50 -10.07
C GLY A 490 16.46 1.44 -11.15
N GLY A 491 15.49 0.55 -10.95
CA GLY A 491 15.17 -0.50 -11.93
C GLY A 491 13.68 -0.65 -12.26
N THR A 492 12.79 -0.05 -11.46
CA THR A 492 11.33 -0.11 -11.66
C THR A 492 10.77 1.29 -11.89
N THR A 493 9.64 1.34 -12.59
CA THR A 493 8.77 2.51 -12.66
C THR A 493 7.43 2.12 -12.05
N ASP A 494 6.90 2.96 -11.17
CA ASP A 494 5.73 2.69 -10.35
C ASP A 494 4.76 3.89 -10.40
N LEU A 495 3.48 3.62 -10.68
CA LEU A 495 2.48 4.64 -10.98
C LEU A 495 1.17 4.38 -10.25
N ALA A 496 0.62 5.43 -9.64
CA ALA A 496 -0.72 5.41 -9.07
C ALA A 496 -1.48 6.70 -9.39
N LEU A 497 -2.73 6.56 -9.82
CA LEU A 497 -3.68 7.66 -9.95
C LEU A 497 -4.75 7.52 -8.87
N ILE A 498 -4.81 8.49 -7.97
CA ILE A 498 -5.66 8.45 -6.77
C ILE A 498 -6.54 9.71 -6.74
N GLU A 499 -7.83 9.54 -6.54
CA GLU A 499 -8.73 10.63 -6.18
C GLU A 499 -8.75 10.77 -4.65
N LEU A 500 -8.49 11.97 -4.16
CA LEU A 500 -8.55 12.31 -2.75
C LEU A 500 -9.78 13.18 -2.49
N THR A 501 -10.71 12.70 -1.68
CA THR A 501 -11.91 13.46 -1.30
C THR A 501 -11.90 13.77 0.19
N LEU A 502 -11.81 15.06 0.52
CA LEU A 502 -11.94 15.57 1.88
C LEU A 502 -13.39 15.98 2.13
N GLU A 503 -13.98 15.48 3.20
CA GLU A 503 -15.35 15.78 3.63
C GLU A 503 -15.35 16.37 5.04
N ASP A 504 -16.14 17.43 5.27
CA ASP A 504 -16.44 17.91 6.62
C ASP A 504 -17.47 16.97 7.27
N ASN A 505 -16.99 16.10 8.16
CA ASN A 505 -17.74 15.10 8.92
C ASN A 505 -17.82 15.48 10.40
N THR A 506 -17.91 16.78 10.69
CA THR A 506 -18.07 17.26 12.07
C THR A 506 -19.31 16.62 12.71
N PRO A 507 -19.19 15.97 13.88
CA PRO A 507 -20.31 15.32 14.54
C PRO A 507 -21.40 16.32 14.93
N TYR A 508 -22.63 15.84 15.02
CA TYR A 508 -23.75 16.68 15.44
C TYR A 508 -23.61 17.08 16.92
N PHE A 509 -23.71 18.38 17.20
CA PHE A 509 -23.83 18.93 18.55
C PHE A 509 -25.30 19.23 18.83
N ALA A 510 -25.86 18.64 19.89
CA ALA A 510 -27.24 18.91 20.27
C ALA A 510 -27.43 20.38 20.66
N SER A 511 -28.65 20.90 20.60
CA SER A 511 -28.94 22.33 20.87
C SER A 511 -28.54 22.82 22.26
N HIS A 512 -28.29 21.90 23.21
CA HIS A 512 -27.84 22.18 24.57
C HIS A 512 -26.33 21.96 24.78
N GLU A 513 -25.61 21.44 23.78
CA GLU A 513 -24.17 21.22 23.82
C GLU A 513 -23.42 22.45 23.31
N ASP A 514 -22.40 22.90 24.06
CA ASP A 514 -21.54 24.01 23.64
C ASP A 514 -20.56 23.55 22.55
N ARG A 515 -20.52 24.27 21.42
CA ARG A 515 -19.56 24.02 20.32
C ARG A 515 -18.16 24.57 20.64
N GLY A 516 -18.03 25.36 21.71
CA GLY A 516 -16.78 25.97 22.12
C GLY A 516 -16.16 26.82 21.01
N LEU A 517 -14.86 26.66 20.77
CA LEU A 517 -14.08 27.41 19.77
C LEU A 517 -14.30 26.93 18.32
N GLY A 518 -15.19 25.95 18.08
CA GLY A 518 -15.67 25.63 16.74
C GLY A 518 -14.70 24.82 15.86
N GLY A 519 -13.90 23.93 16.43
CA GLY A 519 -13.09 22.97 15.68
C GLY A 519 -13.92 22.04 14.79
N ARG A 520 -13.32 21.50 13.73
CA ARG A 520 -13.98 20.64 12.74
C ARG A 520 -13.32 19.28 12.61
N TYR A 521 -14.13 18.28 12.30
CA TYR A 521 -13.65 16.93 12.00
C TYR A 521 -13.75 16.69 10.50
N TYR A 522 -12.63 16.36 9.86
CA TYR A 522 -12.58 16.06 8.45
C TYR A 522 -12.27 14.59 8.21
N LYS A 523 -12.90 14.00 7.19
CA LYS A 523 -12.56 12.67 6.68
C LYS A 523 -11.97 12.80 5.29
N LEU A 524 -10.78 12.27 5.09
CA LEU A 524 -10.12 12.16 3.80
C LEU A 524 -10.21 10.73 3.28
N THR A 525 -10.88 10.57 2.15
CA THR A 525 -11.16 9.28 1.53
C THR A 525 -10.36 9.15 0.22
N PRO A 526 -9.26 8.37 0.20
CA PRO A 526 -8.50 8.08 -1.01
C PRO A 526 -9.16 6.96 -1.83
N LYS A 527 -9.36 7.18 -3.13
CA LYS A 527 -9.91 6.21 -4.09
C LYS A 527 -8.89 5.93 -5.19
N LEU A 528 -8.49 4.67 -5.35
CA LEU A 528 -7.58 4.28 -6.43
C LEU A 528 -8.33 4.26 -7.77
N LEU A 529 -7.98 5.17 -8.68
CA LEU A 529 -8.55 5.23 -10.02
C LEU A 529 -7.82 4.29 -10.99
N GLY A 530 -6.52 4.08 -10.76
CA GLY A 530 -5.74 3.09 -11.48
C GLY A 530 -4.28 3.04 -11.04
N SER A 531 -3.60 1.95 -11.37
CA SER A 531 -2.17 1.78 -11.11
C SER A 531 -1.47 1.13 -12.31
N SER A 532 -0.20 1.48 -12.52
CA SER A 532 0.63 0.90 -13.57
C SER A 532 2.10 0.92 -13.16
N GLY A 533 2.99 0.56 -14.07
CA GLY A 533 4.42 0.47 -13.82
C GLY A 533 5.12 -0.52 -14.73
N HIS A 534 6.43 -0.66 -14.58
CA HIS A 534 7.25 -1.58 -15.37
C HIS A 534 8.47 -2.05 -14.55
N LEU A 535 8.71 -3.37 -14.52
CA LEU A 535 9.68 -4.01 -13.60
C LEU A 535 11.15 -3.84 -14.00
N GLN A 536 11.42 -3.46 -15.26
CA GLN A 536 12.77 -3.27 -15.80
C GLN A 536 12.95 -1.91 -16.50
N LEU A 537 12.18 -0.90 -16.09
CA LEU A 537 12.24 0.45 -16.63
C LEU A 537 12.63 1.40 -15.50
N GLY A 538 13.88 1.85 -15.49
CA GLY A 538 14.41 2.73 -14.46
C GLY A 538 15.80 3.25 -14.81
N GLY A 539 16.48 3.88 -13.84
CA GLY A 539 17.77 4.50 -14.02
C GLY A 539 18.89 3.58 -14.53
N GLU A 540 18.86 2.28 -14.18
CA GLU A 540 19.85 1.27 -14.62
C GLU A 540 19.70 0.92 -16.10
N LEU A 541 18.50 0.99 -16.68
CA LEU A 541 18.32 0.84 -18.13
C LEU A 541 18.95 2.02 -18.88
N ILE A 542 18.82 3.24 -18.34
CA ILE A 542 19.49 4.43 -18.88
C ILE A 542 21.00 4.26 -18.78
N THR A 543 21.52 3.79 -17.63
CA THR A 543 22.94 3.48 -17.46
C THR A 543 23.43 2.44 -18.47
N LEU A 544 22.64 1.39 -18.75
CA LEU A 544 22.98 0.40 -19.77
C LEU A 544 23.08 1.00 -21.18
N LYS A 545 22.19 1.94 -21.53
CA LYS A 545 22.27 2.64 -22.81
C LYS A 545 23.52 3.54 -22.89
N VAL A 546 23.85 4.25 -21.81
CA VAL A 546 25.09 5.04 -21.72
C VAL A 546 26.33 4.15 -21.75
N PHE A 547 26.29 2.97 -21.12
CA PHE A 547 27.35 1.96 -21.16
C PHE A 547 27.64 1.52 -22.60
N ARG A 548 26.58 1.19 -23.36
CA ARG A 548 26.71 0.82 -24.78
C ARG A 548 27.27 1.96 -25.63
N LEU A 549 26.81 3.19 -25.40
CA LEU A 549 27.32 4.39 -26.06
C LEU A 549 28.81 4.60 -25.78
N LEU A 550 29.23 4.58 -24.51
CA LEU A 550 30.63 4.74 -24.11
C LEU A 550 31.50 3.61 -24.68
N LYS A 551 31.06 2.35 -24.59
CA LYS A 551 31.76 1.20 -25.15
C LYS A 551 32.08 1.39 -26.63
N VAL A 552 31.06 1.77 -27.40
CA VAL A 552 31.21 2.01 -28.85
C VAL A 552 32.04 3.25 -29.13
N ALA A 553 31.88 4.34 -28.38
CA ALA A 553 32.67 5.55 -28.54
C ALA A 553 34.17 5.30 -28.31
N ILE A 554 34.53 4.53 -27.29
CA ILE A 554 35.92 4.14 -27.03
C ILE A 554 36.42 3.21 -28.13
N ALA A 555 35.64 2.22 -28.56
CA ALA A 555 36.04 1.33 -29.64
C ALA A 555 36.29 2.07 -30.97
N ASP A 556 35.38 2.97 -31.36
CA ASP A 556 35.50 3.81 -32.56
C ASP A 556 36.74 4.71 -32.49
N PHE A 557 36.96 5.35 -31.34
CA PHE A 557 38.15 6.15 -31.08
C PHE A 557 39.44 5.34 -31.24
N LEU A 558 39.53 4.16 -30.62
CA LEU A 558 40.74 3.33 -30.66
C LEU A 558 41.05 2.83 -32.08
N LEU A 559 40.03 2.37 -32.82
CA LEU A 559 40.20 1.93 -34.21
C LEU A 559 40.60 3.10 -35.13
N THR A 560 40.07 4.29 -34.89
CA THR A 560 40.47 5.52 -35.58
C THR A 560 41.94 5.85 -35.29
N ALA A 561 42.34 5.84 -34.02
CA ALA A 561 43.69 6.19 -33.58
C ALA A 561 44.75 5.23 -34.14
N VAL A 562 44.43 3.92 -34.22
CA VAL A 562 45.29 2.93 -34.91
C VAL A 562 45.39 3.22 -36.41
N THR A 563 44.27 3.52 -37.06
CA THR A 563 44.24 3.84 -38.50
C THR A 563 45.01 5.12 -38.84
N GLN A 564 45.06 6.09 -37.92
CA GLN A 564 45.78 7.36 -38.04
C GLN A 564 47.26 7.26 -37.60
N GLY A 565 47.65 6.19 -36.89
CA GLY A 565 49.01 5.98 -36.39
C GLY A 565 49.31 6.67 -35.07
N ASP A 566 48.29 7.16 -34.35
CA ASP A 566 48.42 7.77 -33.01
C ASP A 566 48.68 6.72 -31.92
N ILE A 567 48.16 5.50 -32.15
CA ILE A 567 48.33 4.34 -31.27
C ILE A 567 48.86 3.17 -32.10
N GLU A 568 49.81 2.43 -31.55
CA GLU A 568 50.29 1.16 -32.09
C GLU A 568 49.77 -0.01 -31.26
N SER A 569 49.12 -0.99 -31.90
CA SER A 569 48.57 -2.17 -31.24
C SER A 569 48.32 -3.30 -32.25
N ASP A 570 49.20 -4.30 -32.29
CA ASP A 570 49.13 -5.48 -33.17
C ASP A 570 47.72 -6.10 -33.22
N LYS A 571 47.10 -6.31 -32.05
CA LYS A 571 45.77 -6.92 -31.93
C LYS A 571 44.65 -6.11 -32.60
N LEU A 572 44.74 -4.78 -32.57
CA LEU A 572 43.75 -3.90 -33.17
C LEU A 572 43.98 -3.75 -34.68
N GLU A 573 45.24 -3.77 -35.12
CA GLU A 573 45.58 -3.83 -36.55
C GLU A 573 45.09 -5.12 -37.19
N ASP A 574 45.33 -6.27 -36.55
CA ASP A 574 44.82 -7.57 -37.01
C ASP A 574 43.29 -7.58 -37.09
N LEU A 575 42.63 -7.01 -36.08
CA LEU A 575 41.18 -6.87 -36.06
C LEU A 575 40.67 -6.07 -37.27
N ILE A 576 41.31 -4.93 -37.59
CA ILE A 576 40.95 -4.09 -38.74
C ILE A 576 41.11 -4.85 -40.06
N ASN A 577 42.21 -5.59 -40.21
CA ASN A 577 42.57 -6.22 -41.48
C ASN A 577 41.78 -7.52 -41.77
N ALA A 578 41.33 -8.25 -40.73
CA ALA A 578 40.82 -9.61 -40.91
C ALA A 578 39.40 -9.85 -40.37
N GLU A 579 38.90 -9.02 -39.45
CA GLU A 579 37.77 -9.39 -38.59
C GLU A 579 36.66 -8.35 -38.46
N LEU A 580 36.88 -7.11 -38.92
CA LEU A 580 35.86 -6.07 -38.94
C LEU A 580 34.82 -6.31 -40.03
N ASN A 581 33.57 -5.95 -39.74
CA ASN A 581 32.49 -5.98 -40.71
C ASN A 581 32.76 -4.96 -41.83
N GLU A 582 32.65 -5.38 -43.11
CA GLU A 582 32.95 -4.55 -44.28
C GLU A 582 32.24 -3.19 -44.28
N ARG A 583 31.06 -3.10 -43.64
CA ARG A 583 30.29 -1.84 -43.53
C ARG A 583 31.02 -0.71 -42.78
N PHE A 584 32.00 -1.05 -41.95
CA PHE A 584 32.78 -0.10 -41.16
C PHE A 584 34.15 0.18 -41.78
N LEU A 585 34.41 -0.37 -42.96
CA LEU A 585 35.66 -0.21 -43.69
C LEU A 585 35.47 0.67 -44.93
N GLU A 586 36.47 1.50 -45.22
CA GLU A 586 36.58 2.26 -46.45
C GLU A 586 38.00 2.07 -47.00
N GLN A 587 38.12 1.48 -48.20
CA GLN A 587 39.41 1.10 -48.82
C GLN A 587 40.28 0.19 -47.91
N GLY A 588 39.65 -0.72 -47.17
CA GLY A 588 40.33 -1.65 -46.25
C GLY A 588 40.83 -1.01 -44.95
N LYS A 589 40.49 0.26 -44.68
CA LYS A 589 40.78 0.96 -43.43
C LYS A 589 39.52 1.21 -42.64
N PHE A 590 39.63 1.33 -41.32
CA PHE A 590 38.48 1.68 -40.49
C PHE A 590 37.98 3.09 -40.81
N LYS A 591 36.66 3.21 -41.02
CA LYS A 591 35.98 4.47 -41.25
C LYS A 591 35.65 5.13 -39.92
N SER A 592 36.36 6.20 -39.59
CA SER A 592 36.16 6.94 -38.33
C SER A 592 34.72 7.41 -38.13
N GLY A 593 34.20 7.24 -36.92
CA GLY A 593 32.83 7.58 -36.52
C GLY A 593 31.76 6.62 -37.01
N SER A 594 32.12 5.56 -37.76
CA SER A 594 31.15 4.65 -38.37
C SER A 594 30.43 3.76 -37.36
N LEU A 595 31.07 3.38 -36.25
CA LEU A 595 30.43 2.60 -35.19
C LEU A 595 29.54 3.50 -34.32
N LEU A 596 30.05 4.67 -33.92
CA LEU A 596 29.32 5.60 -33.06
C LEU A 596 28.00 6.04 -33.71
N LYS A 597 27.99 6.27 -35.02
CA LYS A 597 26.78 6.62 -35.79
C LYS A 597 25.67 5.55 -35.72
N CYS A 598 26.01 4.29 -35.45
CA CYS A 598 25.02 3.21 -35.30
C CYS A 598 24.32 3.21 -33.94
N VAL A 599 24.91 3.81 -32.90
CA VAL A 599 24.35 3.84 -31.54
C VAL A 599 23.89 5.22 -31.09
N ASP A 600 24.47 6.30 -31.62
CA ASP A 600 24.20 7.68 -31.23
C ASP A 600 22.91 8.23 -31.88
N LYS A 601 21.78 7.65 -31.47
CA LYS A 601 20.41 7.99 -31.89
C LYS A 601 19.41 7.53 -30.84
N GLU A 602 18.14 7.94 -30.99
CA GLU A 602 17.11 7.72 -29.97
C GLU A 602 16.68 6.26 -29.78
N ASN A 603 16.52 5.53 -30.89
CA ASN A 603 16.07 4.12 -30.91
C ASN A 603 17.03 3.29 -31.77
N PRO A 604 18.27 3.08 -31.33
CA PRO A 604 19.26 2.37 -32.12
C PRO A 604 18.91 0.88 -32.30
N GLU A 605 18.15 0.28 -31.37
CA GLU A 605 17.84 -1.15 -31.37
C GLU A 605 17.03 -1.63 -32.60
N GLY A 606 16.34 -0.73 -33.30
CA GLY A 606 15.60 -1.03 -34.52
C GLY A 606 16.44 -1.07 -35.81
N ASP A 607 17.72 -0.69 -35.75
CA ASP A 607 18.62 -0.71 -36.90
C ASP A 607 19.40 -2.03 -36.96
N ALA A 608 19.41 -2.69 -38.12
CA ALA A 608 20.21 -3.90 -38.34
C ALA A 608 21.71 -3.67 -38.05
N ALA A 609 22.23 -2.46 -38.24
CA ALA A 609 23.63 -2.12 -37.98
C ALA A 609 23.98 -1.90 -36.51
N TYR A 610 22.99 -1.78 -35.62
CA TYR A 610 23.22 -1.62 -34.19
C TYR A 610 23.91 -2.82 -33.57
N LYS A 611 23.42 -4.03 -33.89
CA LYS A 611 23.98 -5.27 -33.34
C LYS A 611 25.42 -5.49 -33.83
N ASP A 612 25.66 -5.23 -35.12
CA ASP A 612 27.00 -5.31 -35.72
C ASP A 612 27.99 -4.32 -35.07
N ALA A 613 27.55 -3.11 -34.72
CA ALA A 613 28.39 -2.13 -34.05
C ALA A 613 28.74 -2.57 -32.61
N LEU A 614 27.79 -3.12 -31.86
CA LEU A 614 28.03 -3.66 -30.52
C LEU A 614 28.93 -4.91 -30.55
N ASP A 615 28.71 -5.81 -31.50
CA ASP A 615 29.54 -7.00 -31.69
C ASP A 615 30.97 -6.61 -32.09
N THR A 616 31.13 -5.58 -32.92
CA THR A 616 32.44 -5.01 -33.25
C THR A 616 33.10 -4.38 -32.02
N ALA A 617 32.37 -3.58 -31.24
CA ALA A 617 32.90 -2.96 -30.02
C ALA A 617 33.26 -3.99 -28.95
N GLU A 618 32.55 -5.12 -28.87
CA GLU A 618 32.89 -6.25 -27.99
C GLU A 618 34.25 -6.89 -28.33
N LYS A 619 34.69 -6.82 -29.59
CA LYS A 619 36.04 -7.29 -29.99
C LYS A 619 37.15 -6.36 -29.50
N VAL A 620 36.85 -5.07 -29.34
CA VAL A 620 37.80 -4.04 -28.86
C VAL A 620 37.79 -3.96 -27.34
N ILE A 621 36.62 -3.85 -26.71
CA ILE A 621 36.45 -3.74 -25.25
C ILE A 621 35.51 -4.86 -24.81
N PRO A 622 36.02 -6.07 -24.57
CA PRO A 622 35.21 -7.22 -24.22
C PRO A 622 34.60 -7.09 -22.82
N THR A 623 33.28 -7.15 -22.71
CA THR A 623 32.55 -7.07 -21.42
C THR A 623 31.55 -8.20 -21.18
N ARG A 624 31.24 -9.02 -22.20
CA ARG A 624 30.27 -10.13 -22.08
C ARG A 624 30.82 -11.26 -21.21
N TRP A 625 30.52 -11.24 -19.92
CA TRP A 625 31.12 -12.14 -18.93
C TRP A 625 30.37 -13.46 -18.71
N GLN A 626 29.15 -13.63 -19.24
CA GLN A 626 28.36 -14.85 -19.03
C GLN A 626 29.11 -16.13 -19.44
N GLN A 627 29.82 -16.10 -20.57
CA GLN A 627 30.63 -17.21 -21.08
C GLN A 627 32.14 -16.99 -20.88
N ALA A 628 32.53 -15.81 -20.38
CA ALA A 628 33.93 -15.40 -20.23
C ALA A 628 34.11 -14.59 -18.92
N PRO A 629 34.10 -15.26 -17.75
CA PRO A 629 34.16 -14.62 -16.43
C PRO A 629 35.29 -13.60 -16.23
N GLN A 630 36.40 -13.75 -16.94
CA GLN A 630 37.53 -12.81 -16.92
C GLN A 630 37.18 -11.38 -17.38
N ARG A 631 36.06 -11.20 -18.09
CA ARG A 631 35.60 -9.87 -18.57
C ARG A 631 34.82 -9.08 -17.51
N LEU A 632 34.56 -9.69 -16.34
CA LEU A 632 33.76 -9.09 -15.27
C LEU A 632 34.35 -7.77 -14.76
N GLN A 633 35.67 -7.67 -14.68
CA GLN A 633 36.33 -6.44 -14.26
C GLN A 633 36.07 -5.30 -15.24
N THR A 634 36.32 -5.53 -16.53
CA THR A 634 36.09 -4.55 -17.60
C THR A 634 34.63 -4.09 -17.62
N PHE A 635 33.68 -5.01 -17.45
CA PHE A 635 32.26 -4.68 -17.36
C PHE A 635 31.97 -3.69 -16.21
N TYR A 636 32.38 -4.00 -14.98
CA TYR A 636 32.07 -3.14 -13.83
C TYR A 636 32.83 -1.80 -13.85
N THR A 637 34.05 -1.76 -14.37
CA THR A 637 34.80 -0.51 -14.56
C THR A 637 34.05 0.41 -15.52
N LEU A 638 33.64 -0.12 -16.68
CA LEU A 638 32.90 0.66 -17.67
C LEU A 638 31.47 1.03 -17.18
N TRP A 639 30.83 0.15 -16.40
CA TRP A 639 29.55 0.45 -15.75
C TRP A 639 29.64 1.63 -14.79
N ASP A 640 30.67 1.68 -13.95
CA ASP A 640 30.91 2.79 -13.02
C ASP A 640 31.14 4.12 -13.76
N HIS A 641 31.84 4.08 -14.90
CA HIS A 641 32.00 5.24 -15.79
C HIS A 641 30.68 5.66 -16.42
N ALA A 642 29.85 4.73 -16.88
CA ALA A 642 28.54 5.01 -17.45
C ALA A 642 27.57 5.62 -16.42
N GLU A 643 27.55 5.12 -15.18
CA GLU A 643 26.75 5.70 -14.11
C GLU A 643 27.19 7.13 -13.79
N THR A 644 28.51 7.37 -13.73
CA THR A 644 29.08 8.71 -13.52
C THR A 644 28.72 9.66 -14.65
N ALA A 645 28.80 9.20 -15.90
CA ALA A 645 28.41 9.97 -17.08
C ALA A 645 26.93 10.33 -17.04
N LYS A 646 26.03 9.39 -16.73
CA LYS A 646 24.59 9.64 -16.56
C LYS A 646 24.34 10.72 -15.50
N LEU A 647 24.95 10.59 -14.33
CA LEU A 647 24.76 11.54 -13.23
C LEU A 647 25.32 12.94 -13.53
N LYS A 648 26.39 13.05 -14.31
CA LYS A 648 26.98 14.33 -14.71
C LYS A 648 26.21 15.00 -15.86
N LEU A 649 25.91 14.25 -16.92
CA LEU A 649 25.26 14.76 -18.12
C LEU A 649 23.75 14.97 -17.96
N GLY A 650 23.13 14.27 -17.00
CA GLY A 650 21.71 14.39 -16.69
C GLY A 650 21.33 15.55 -15.77
N GLN A 651 22.29 16.37 -15.33
CA GLN A 651 22.04 17.54 -14.49
C GLN A 651 21.37 18.67 -15.29
N LYS A 652 20.70 19.59 -14.58
CA LYS A 652 20.21 20.84 -15.17
C LYS A 652 21.38 21.71 -15.60
N SER A 653 21.36 22.23 -16.83
CA SER A 653 22.40 23.12 -17.33
C SER A 653 21.96 24.59 -17.30
N ASP A 654 22.73 25.42 -16.60
CA ASP A 654 22.52 26.87 -16.53
C ASP A 654 23.30 27.60 -17.64
N HIS A 655 23.19 27.14 -18.89
CA HIS A 655 23.83 27.66 -20.13
C HIS A 655 25.20 27.08 -20.55
N SER A 656 25.85 26.21 -19.76
CA SER A 656 27.09 25.52 -20.18
C SER A 656 26.80 24.15 -20.81
N LEU A 657 27.46 23.83 -21.95
CA LEU A 657 27.45 22.48 -22.51
C LEU A 657 28.11 21.51 -21.52
N LEU A 658 27.32 20.60 -20.95
CA LEU A 658 27.83 19.55 -20.08
C LEU A 658 28.51 18.48 -20.92
N THR A 659 29.75 18.15 -20.55
CA THR A 659 30.53 17.08 -21.17
C THR A 659 31.08 16.11 -20.13
N PHE A 660 31.22 14.85 -20.53
CA PHE A 660 31.89 13.82 -19.76
C PHE A 660 33.06 13.27 -20.58
N THR A 661 34.26 13.35 -20.02
CA THR A 661 35.49 12.96 -20.70
C THR A 661 36.14 11.82 -19.95
N LEU A 662 36.43 10.74 -20.66
CA LEU A 662 37.33 9.68 -20.22
C LEU A 662 38.77 10.07 -20.59
N SER A 663 39.63 10.08 -19.59
CA SER A 663 41.06 10.36 -19.72
C SER A 663 41.83 9.16 -20.28
N GLU A 664 43.04 9.42 -20.76
CA GLU A 664 44.00 8.38 -21.16
C GLU A 664 44.15 7.29 -20.10
N GLN A 665 44.30 7.67 -18.82
CA GLN A 665 44.47 6.72 -17.72
C GLN A 665 43.29 5.76 -17.59
N GLN A 666 42.06 6.26 -17.74
CA GLN A 666 40.83 5.45 -17.65
C GLN A 666 40.69 4.51 -18.85
N ILE A 667 41.04 4.99 -20.06
CA ILE A 667 41.03 4.17 -21.27
C ILE A 667 42.13 3.07 -21.17
N ALA A 668 43.32 3.45 -20.70
CA ALA A 668 44.44 2.53 -20.48
C ALA A 668 44.09 1.44 -19.47
N GLU A 669 43.36 1.78 -18.40
CA GLU A 669 42.86 0.81 -17.42
C GLU A 669 41.94 -0.23 -18.08
N LEU A 670 40.95 0.19 -18.88
CA LEU A 670 40.04 -0.71 -19.59
C LEU A 670 40.77 -1.64 -20.59
N LEU A 671 41.77 -1.11 -21.30
CA LEU A 671 42.57 -1.88 -22.24
C LEU A 671 43.49 -2.90 -21.55
N THR A 672 44.09 -2.51 -20.43
CA THR A 672 44.93 -3.39 -19.61
C THR A 672 44.10 -4.57 -19.09
N GLN A 673 42.88 -4.30 -18.58
CA GLN A 673 41.93 -5.32 -18.14
C GLN A 673 41.50 -6.26 -19.29
N SER A 674 41.55 -5.77 -20.53
CA SER A 674 41.19 -6.52 -21.75
C SER A 674 42.38 -7.23 -22.41
N ALA A 675 43.55 -7.23 -21.77
CA ALA A 675 44.82 -7.76 -22.28
C ALA A 675 45.20 -7.21 -23.66
N ILE A 676 44.85 -5.95 -23.94
CA ILE A 676 45.24 -5.24 -25.17
C ILE A 676 46.46 -4.38 -24.83
N LYS A 677 47.60 -4.73 -25.41
CA LYS A 677 48.81 -3.91 -25.32
C LYS A 677 48.74 -2.84 -26.39
N PHE A 678 49.05 -1.61 -26.01
CA PHE A 678 49.13 -0.50 -26.94
C PHE A 678 50.28 0.43 -26.55
N GLN A 679 50.85 1.12 -27.53
CA GLN A 679 51.82 2.19 -27.32
C GLN A 679 51.26 3.49 -27.86
N VAL A 680 51.25 4.51 -27.00
CA VAL A 680 50.82 5.86 -27.36
C VAL A 680 51.98 6.57 -28.04
N ARG A 681 51.79 6.97 -29.30
CA ARG A 681 52.76 7.79 -30.04
C ARG A 681 52.48 9.29 -29.88
N ASN A 682 51.23 9.66 -29.63
CA ASN A 682 50.81 11.04 -29.39
C ASN A 682 49.80 11.13 -28.23
N SER A 683 50.24 11.63 -27.07
CA SER A 683 49.46 11.63 -25.82
C SER A 683 48.41 12.76 -25.74
N GLU A 684 48.56 13.84 -26.49
CA GLU A 684 47.66 15.01 -26.39
C GLU A 684 46.23 14.72 -26.92
N ASN A 685 46.00 13.57 -27.57
CA ASN A 685 44.75 13.24 -28.26
C ASN A 685 43.98 12.04 -27.69
N ILE A 686 44.45 11.39 -26.61
CA ILE A 686 43.78 10.19 -26.07
C ILE A 686 42.73 10.55 -25.04
N CYS A 687 41.56 10.95 -25.52
CA CYS A 687 40.38 11.10 -24.69
C CYS A 687 39.11 10.79 -25.49
N VAL A 688 38.09 10.30 -24.78
CA VAL A 688 36.74 10.12 -25.34
C VAL A 688 35.83 11.07 -24.60
N THR A 689 35.22 12.01 -25.32
CA THR A 689 34.25 12.94 -24.77
C THR A 689 32.88 12.64 -25.33
N ILE A 690 31.90 12.47 -24.44
CA ILE A 690 30.48 12.48 -24.79
C ILE A 690 29.83 13.74 -24.22
N ASP A 691 28.91 14.32 -25.00
CA ASP A 691 28.18 15.51 -24.59
C ASP A 691 26.77 15.17 -24.09
N ASN A 692 26.11 16.19 -23.54
CA ASN A 692 24.74 16.08 -23.06
C ASN A 692 23.73 15.76 -24.19
N GLN A 693 23.95 16.15 -25.44
CA GLN A 693 23.03 15.80 -26.55
C GLN A 693 23.08 14.31 -26.87
N GLN A 694 24.27 13.72 -26.89
CA GLN A 694 24.46 12.28 -27.08
C GLN A 694 23.80 11.49 -25.95
N PHE A 695 23.98 11.94 -24.70
CA PHE A 695 23.27 11.39 -23.55
C PHE A 695 21.75 11.46 -23.72
N GLU A 696 21.22 12.63 -24.09
CA GLU A 696 19.78 12.83 -24.26
C GLU A 696 19.21 11.92 -25.34
N ARG A 697 19.91 11.75 -26.47
CA ARG A 697 19.48 10.83 -27.53
C ARG A 697 19.32 9.42 -26.98
N VAL A 698 20.35 8.86 -26.33
CA VAL A 698 20.27 7.47 -25.86
C VAL A 698 19.33 7.28 -24.66
N ALA A 699 19.14 8.30 -23.82
CA ALA A 699 18.25 8.23 -22.66
C ALA A 699 16.77 8.46 -23.00
N ALA A 700 16.48 9.20 -24.08
CA ALA A 700 15.14 9.68 -24.41
C ALA A 700 14.11 8.55 -24.56
N SER A 701 14.45 7.43 -25.19
CA SER A 701 13.49 6.35 -25.43
C SER A 701 12.96 5.72 -24.12
N ALA A 702 13.85 5.42 -23.17
CA ALA A 702 13.45 4.88 -21.86
C ALA A 702 12.63 5.90 -21.03
N ILE A 703 13.01 7.18 -21.07
CA ILE A 703 12.27 8.24 -20.37
C ILE A 703 10.89 8.47 -21.00
N LYS A 704 10.80 8.49 -22.33
CA LYS A 704 9.54 8.63 -23.07
C LYS A 704 8.61 7.45 -22.82
N GLU A 705 9.13 6.23 -22.71
CA GLU A 705 8.35 5.06 -22.34
C GLU A 705 7.72 5.22 -20.94
N ALA A 706 8.52 5.59 -19.93
CA ALA A 706 8.01 5.77 -18.56
C ALA A 706 6.92 6.86 -18.48
N ILE A 707 7.14 7.99 -19.15
CA ILE A 707 6.19 9.11 -19.20
C ILE A 707 4.97 8.73 -20.06
N GLY A 708 5.15 7.93 -21.10
CA GLY A 708 4.07 7.39 -21.94
C GLY A 708 3.11 6.51 -21.16
N ILE A 709 3.62 5.65 -20.27
CA ILE A 709 2.80 4.85 -19.35
C ILE A 709 1.98 5.78 -18.41
N ALA A 710 2.63 6.79 -17.83
CA ALA A 710 1.96 7.75 -16.94
C ALA A 710 0.84 8.52 -17.66
N LYS A 711 1.12 8.98 -18.89
CA LYS A 711 0.15 9.66 -19.75
C LYS A 711 -1.00 8.73 -20.13
N GLY A 712 -0.72 7.51 -20.57
CA GLY A 712 -1.74 6.53 -20.92
C GLY A 712 -2.68 6.22 -19.75
N LEU A 713 -2.14 6.04 -18.54
CA LEU A 713 -2.93 5.88 -17.32
C LEU A 713 -3.81 7.10 -17.04
N MET A 714 -3.25 8.31 -17.09
CA MET A 714 -3.98 9.55 -16.88
C MET A 714 -5.13 9.72 -17.88
N GLU A 715 -4.84 9.61 -19.18
CA GLU A 715 -5.81 9.86 -20.25
C GLU A 715 -6.91 8.80 -20.27
N SER A 716 -6.58 7.52 -20.02
CA SER A 716 -7.55 6.44 -19.99
C SER A 716 -8.50 6.50 -18.79
N ARG A 717 -8.04 7.04 -17.64
CA ARG A 717 -8.85 7.05 -16.39
C ARG A 717 -9.63 8.34 -16.16
N LEU A 718 -9.19 9.44 -16.75
CA LEU A 718 -9.85 10.74 -16.59
C LEU A 718 -10.76 11.12 -17.77
N ARG A 719 -10.78 10.30 -18.82
CA ARG A 719 -11.71 10.47 -19.95
C ARG A 719 -13.16 10.29 -19.48
N PRO A 720 -14.08 11.20 -19.84
CA PRO A 720 -15.49 11.04 -19.50
C PRO A 720 -16.12 9.89 -20.29
N ASP A 721 -16.98 9.10 -19.63
CA ASP A 721 -17.74 8.00 -20.25
C ASP A 721 -18.80 8.50 -21.25
N ASN A 722 -19.20 9.77 -21.18
CA ASN A 722 -20.19 10.40 -22.06
C ASN A 722 -19.65 11.68 -22.72
N ASN A 723 -19.97 11.89 -24.00
CA ASN A 723 -19.57 13.06 -24.79
C ASN A 723 -20.12 14.43 -24.29
N ASN A 724 -20.84 14.48 -23.17
CA ASN A 724 -21.23 15.73 -22.51
C ASN A 724 -20.07 16.21 -21.61
N ILE A 725 -19.15 16.95 -22.22
CA ILE A 725 -18.06 17.62 -21.53
C ILE A 725 -18.66 18.80 -20.76
N ASP A 726 -18.72 18.71 -19.43
CA ASP A 726 -18.81 19.91 -18.59
C ASP A 726 -17.41 20.54 -18.52
N PRO A 727 -17.17 21.72 -19.13
CA PRO A 727 -15.86 22.35 -19.13
C PRO A 727 -15.35 22.67 -17.72
N TRP A 728 -16.26 22.87 -16.76
CA TRP A 728 -15.96 23.24 -15.37
C TRP A 728 -15.70 22.02 -14.47
N ASN A 729 -16.15 20.83 -14.88
CA ASN A 729 -16.00 19.55 -14.16
C ASN A 729 -15.15 18.52 -14.93
N THR A 730 -14.24 18.97 -15.80
CA THR A 730 -13.29 18.06 -16.42
C THR A 730 -12.37 17.44 -15.36
N HIS A 731 -12.41 16.12 -15.21
CA HIS A 731 -11.51 15.39 -14.33
C HIS A 731 -10.08 15.55 -14.87
N LYS A 732 -9.23 16.32 -14.18
CA LYS A 732 -7.82 16.55 -14.54
C LYS A 732 -6.93 16.08 -13.39
N VAL A 733 -5.66 15.85 -13.66
CA VAL A 733 -4.66 15.71 -12.58
C VAL A 733 -4.43 17.09 -11.97
N ASP A 734 -4.71 17.19 -10.68
CA ASP A 734 -4.57 18.42 -9.90
C ASP A 734 -3.20 18.49 -9.20
N TRP A 735 -2.57 17.34 -8.99
CA TRP A 735 -1.27 17.23 -8.33
C TRP A 735 -0.45 16.09 -8.93
N LEU A 736 0.75 16.42 -9.44
CA LEU A 736 1.73 15.45 -9.90
C LEU A 736 2.84 15.32 -8.84
N ILE A 737 3.06 14.09 -8.37
CA ILE A 737 4.13 13.75 -7.45
C ILE A 737 5.19 12.96 -8.22
N LEU A 738 6.42 13.44 -8.19
CA LEU A 738 7.58 12.77 -8.75
C LEU A 738 8.39 12.15 -7.61
N SER A 739 8.69 10.86 -7.73
CA SER A 739 9.48 10.08 -6.78
C SER A 739 10.55 9.26 -7.52
N GLY A 740 11.49 8.70 -6.78
CA GLY A 740 12.61 7.96 -7.36
C GLY A 740 13.73 8.87 -7.87
N LYS A 741 14.97 8.37 -7.77
CA LYS A 741 16.18 9.15 -8.08
C LYS A 741 16.29 9.50 -9.57
N THR A 742 15.67 8.73 -10.46
CA THR A 742 15.73 8.97 -11.90
C THR A 742 14.92 10.21 -12.30
N CYS A 743 13.89 10.59 -11.52
CA CYS A 743 13.16 11.84 -11.73
C CYS A 743 14.00 13.11 -11.51
N ASN A 744 15.22 13.00 -10.97
CA ASN A 744 16.17 14.10 -10.85
C ASN A 744 16.83 14.49 -12.19
N LEU A 745 16.73 13.64 -13.23
CA LEU A 745 17.30 13.95 -14.54
C LEU A 745 16.52 15.10 -15.19
N ASP A 746 17.24 16.11 -15.69
CA ASP A 746 16.63 17.28 -16.35
C ASP A 746 15.71 16.87 -17.52
N LEU A 747 16.15 15.89 -18.30
CA LEU A 747 15.40 15.35 -19.44
C LEU A 747 14.03 14.79 -19.03
N VAL A 748 13.88 14.22 -17.83
CA VAL A 748 12.58 13.74 -17.33
C VAL A 748 11.61 14.92 -17.17
N GLN A 749 12.04 16.02 -16.54
CA GLN A 749 11.19 17.19 -16.35
C GLN A 749 10.80 17.84 -17.68
N ARG A 750 11.75 17.96 -18.63
CA ARG A 750 11.48 18.47 -19.97
C ARG A 750 10.51 17.58 -20.74
N GLN A 751 10.66 16.26 -20.66
CA GLN A 751 9.79 15.33 -21.38
C GLN A 751 8.38 15.29 -20.76
N ILE A 752 8.25 15.38 -19.43
CA ILE A 752 6.94 15.54 -18.77
C ILE A 752 6.28 16.82 -19.26
N TYR A 753 7.00 17.95 -19.28
CA TYR A 753 6.48 19.21 -19.84
C TYR A 753 5.99 19.03 -21.28
N GLN A 754 6.81 18.44 -22.16
CA GLN A 754 6.47 18.24 -23.57
C GLN A 754 5.26 17.34 -23.80
N GLU A 755 5.06 16.30 -22.99
CA GLU A 755 3.94 15.37 -23.15
C GLU A 755 2.68 15.85 -22.44
N PHE A 756 2.79 16.29 -21.19
CA PHE A 756 1.63 16.62 -20.38
C PHE A 756 1.01 17.96 -20.78
N SER A 757 1.81 18.93 -21.24
CA SER A 757 1.27 20.22 -21.75
C SER A 757 0.36 20.06 -22.98
N LYS A 758 0.47 18.94 -23.70
CA LYS A 758 -0.39 18.61 -24.85
C LYS A 758 -1.68 17.89 -24.45
N SER A 759 -1.77 17.37 -23.22
CA SER A 759 -2.91 16.59 -22.77
C SER A 759 -4.00 17.50 -22.20
N PRO A 760 -5.29 17.30 -22.55
CA PRO A 760 -6.39 18.08 -21.97
C PRO A 760 -6.63 17.77 -20.47
N TYR A 761 -6.07 16.66 -19.97
CA TYR A 761 -6.25 16.17 -18.60
C TYR A 761 -5.16 16.66 -17.63
N PHE A 762 -4.24 17.51 -18.09
CA PHE A 762 -3.22 18.14 -17.25
C PHE A 762 -3.12 19.63 -17.55
N VAL A 763 -3.05 20.46 -16.51
CA VAL A 763 -2.78 21.90 -16.66
C VAL A 763 -1.41 22.18 -16.07
N TRP A 764 -0.49 22.65 -16.90
CA TRP A 764 0.86 22.94 -16.44
C TRP A 764 0.86 24.05 -15.40
N ASN A 765 1.22 23.69 -14.18
CA ASN A 765 1.42 24.60 -13.06
C ASN A 765 2.56 24.05 -12.20
N PRO A 766 3.73 24.71 -12.15
CA PRO A 766 4.87 24.26 -11.35
C PRO A 766 4.53 24.04 -9.86
N GLU A 767 3.60 24.82 -9.30
CA GLU A 767 3.18 24.69 -7.89
C GLU A 767 2.37 23.40 -7.63
N ARG A 768 1.89 22.75 -8.69
CA ARG A 768 1.16 21.47 -8.65
C ARG A 768 2.05 20.27 -8.99
N ILE A 769 3.36 20.48 -9.15
CA ILE A 769 4.34 19.43 -9.41
C ILE A 769 5.28 19.37 -8.21
N THR A 770 5.29 18.25 -7.52
CA THR A 770 6.13 18.02 -6.35
C THR A 770 7.29 17.09 -6.71
N PHE A 771 8.51 17.53 -6.46
CA PHE A 771 9.70 16.69 -6.46
C PHE A 771 10.63 17.16 -5.34
N VAL A 772 10.92 16.29 -4.38
CA VAL A 772 11.80 16.63 -3.24
C VAL A 772 12.91 15.60 -3.13
N LEU A 773 14.08 15.96 -3.66
CA LEU A 773 15.24 15.08 -3.80
C LEU A 773 15.62 14.35 -2.50
N GLU A 774 15.57 15.05 -1.37
CA GLU A 774 15.91 14.50 -0.04
C GLU A 774 15.05 13.29 0.34
N TYR A 775 13.79 13.24 -0.11
CA TYR A 775 12.82 12.23 0.29
C TYR A 775 12.48 11.23 -0.80
N THR A 776 13.04 11.35 -2.02
CA THR A 776 12.66 10.48 -3.16
C THR A 776 12.84 9.00 -2.89
N LYS A 777 13.73 8.62 -1.97
CA LYS A 777 13.95 7.22 -1.60
C LYS A 777 13.33 6.82 -0.27
N LEU A 778 13.24 7.75 0.68
CA LEU A 778 12.62 7.52 1.99
C LEU A 778 11.09 7.50 1.93
N ALA A 779 10.48 8.21 0.98
CA ALA A 779 9.03 8.37 0.86
C ALA A 779 8.27 7.04 0.87
N THR A 780 8.82 6.02 0.21
CA THR A 780 8.22 4.68 0.15
C THR A 780 8.13 4.02 1.52
N SER A 781 9.24 3.83 2.24
CA SER A 781 9.22 3.17 3.55
C SER A 781 8.51 4.02 4.61
N ALA A 782 8.69 5.34 4.60
CA ALA A 782 8.03 6.25 5.54
C ALA A 782 6.51 6.33 5.30
N GLY A 783 6.10 6.38 4.05
CA GLY A 783 4.70 6.37 3.65
C GLY A 783 3.98 5.08 4.03
N ALA A 784 4.60 3.92 3.80
CA ALA A 784 4.07 2.63 4.24
C ALA A 784 3.97 2.53 5.77
N CYS A 785 4.99 3.01 6.49
CA CYS A 785 5.00 3.04 7.95
C CYS A 785 3.86 3.91 8.51
N TYR A 786 3.65 5.08 7.91
CA TYR A 786 2.58 6.00 8.29
C TYR A 786 1.19 5.48 7.91
N ALA A 787 1.05 4.85 6.74
CA ALA A 787 -0.20 4.22 6.30
C ALA A 787 -0.68 3.18 7.31
N GLU A 788 0.25 2.36 7.81
CA GLU A 788 -0.05 1.35 8.82
C GLU A 788 -0.39 1.98 10.18
N LYS A 789 0.27 3.09 10.54
CA LYS A 789 -0.07 3.90 11.73
C LYS A 789 -1.52 4.37 11.65
N LEU A 790 -1.90 5.00 10.54
CA LEU A 790 -3.27 5.48 10.30
C LEU A 790 -4.30 4.34 10.31
N ARG A 791 -3.93 3.18 9.77
CA ARG A 791 -4.81 2.01 9.73
C ARG A 791 -5.10 1.47 11.15
N ARG A 792 -4.10 1.46 12.04
CA ARG A 792 -4.21 0.94 13.41
C ARG A 792 -4.74 1.96 14.42
N LEU A 793 -4.42 3.25 14.25
CA LEU A 793 -4.78 4.33 15.17
C LEU A 793 -5.88 5.19 14.55
N ARG A 794 -7.14 4.77 14.70
CA ARG A 794 -8.33 5.52 14.29
C ARG A 794 -8.96 6.22 15.50
N PHE A 795 -9.47 7.43 15.29
CA PHE A 795 -10.23 8.17 16.28
C PHE A 795 -11.70 8.17 15.87
N ASP A 796 -12.60 7.98 16.83
CA ASP A 796 -14.01 8.13 16.56
C ASP A 796 -14.40 9.64 16.54
N PRO A 797 -15.25 10.07 15.60
CA PRO A 797 -15.71 11.47 15.54
C PRO A 797 -16.40 11.94 16.84
N GLU A 798 -17.18 11.10 17.50
CA GLU A 798 -17.88 11.44 18.74
C GLU A 798 -16.89 11.58 19.91
N GLU A 799 -15.88 10.70 19.99
CA GLU A 799 -14.81 10.79 20.99
C GLU A 799 -13.95 12.07 20.82
N SER A 800 -13.97 12.66 19.61
CA SER A 800 -13.21 13.86 19.28
C SER A 800 -13.88 15.16 19.74
N LYS A 801 -15.16 15.16 20.14
CA LYS A 801 -15.94 16.38 20.50
C LYS A 801 -15.22 17.30 21.50
N GLY A 802 -14.56 16.74 22.50
CA GLY A 802 -13.82 17.53 23.50
C GLY A 802 -12.61 18.29 22.94
N LEU A 803 -11.97 17.79 21.88
CA LEU A 803 -10.90 18.49 21.17
C LEU A 803 -11.47 19.56 20.23
N LEU A 804 -12.58 19.26 19.55
CA LEU A 804 -13.28 20.19 18.66
C LEU A 804 -13.77 21.43 19.44
N GLN A 805 -14.28 21.25 20.67
CA GLN A 805 -14.66 22.35 21.58
C GLN A 805 -13.50 23.28 21.92
N LYS A 806 -12.27 22.76 21.92
CA LYS A 806 -11.04 23.55 22.14
C LYS A 806 -10.52 24.21 20.86
N GLY A 807 -11.24 24.09 19.74
CA GLY A 807 -10.90 24.71 18.46
C GLY A 807 -9.88 23.91 17.64
N ALA A 808 -9.53 22.69 18.08
CA ALA A 808 -8.63 21.83 17.32
C ALA A 808 -9.39 21.16 16.17
N ASN A 809 -8.87 21.26 14.94
CA ASN A 809 -9.35 20.41 13.86
C ASN A 809 -8.83 18.98 14.03
N GLN A 810 -9.58 18.01 13.51
CA GLN A 810 -9.19 16.60 13.44
C GLN A 810 -9.30 16.12 11.99
N LEU A 811 -8.44 15.17 11.62
CA LEU A 811 -8.41 14.58 10.28
C LEU A 811 -8.28 13.07 10.39
N GLU A 812 -9.28 12.37 9.87
CA GLU A 812 -9.24 10.94 9.62
C GLU A 812 -8.82 10.70 8.17
N ILE A 813 -7.91 9.75 7.94
CA ILE A 813 -7.54 9.31 6.60
C ILE A 813 -7.97 7.85 6.45
N ASP A 814 -8.95 7.58 5.60
CA ASP A 814 -9.49 6.24 5.39
C ASP A 814 -8.65 5.44 4.38
N VAL A 815 -7.44 5.10 4.79
CA VAL A 815 -6.45 4.40 3.95
C VAL A 815 -7.00 3.08 3.38
N LYS A 816 -7.97 2.44 4.03
CA LYS A 816 -8.56 1.17 3.55
C LYS A 816 -9.30 1.34 2.22
N ASN A 817 -9.83 2.53 1.93
CA ASN A 817 -10.57 2.80 0.72
C ASN A 817 -9.73 2.69 -0.57
N LEU A 818 -8.39 2.74 -0.45
CA LEU A 818 -7.47 2.45 -1.56
C LEU A 818 -7.59 1.01 -2.09
N PHE A 819 -8.09 0.08 -1.26
CA PHE A 819 -8.17 -1.35 -1.60
C PHE A 819 -9.56 -1.80 -2.02
N TYR A 820 -10.53 -0.88 -2.11
CA TYR A 820 -11.91 -1.20 -2.47
C TYR A 820 -12.18 -1.06 -3.97
N TYR A 821 -11.16 -0.77 -4.78
CA TYR A 821 -11.31 -0.56 -6.22
C TYR A 821 -10.24 -1.32 -6.98
N LEU A 822 -10.62 -1.91 -8.11
CA LEU A 822 -9.66 -2.58 -8.98
C LEU A 822 -8.70 -1.59 -9.64
N PRO A 823 -7.37 -1.86 -9.64
CA PRO A 823 -6.37 -0.93 -10.15
C PRO A 823 -6.21 -0.94 -11.68
N CYS A 824 -6.67 -1.98 -12.37
CA CYS A 824 -6.43 -2.19 -13.79
C CYS A 824 -7.57 -2.99 -14.45
N ASN A 825 -7.57 -3.03 -15.77
CA ASN A 825 -8.50 -3.88 -16.52
C ASN A 825 -7.94 -5.32 -16.60
N PHE A 826 -8.83 -6.30 -16.59
CA PHE A 826 -8.50 -7.68 -16.89
C PHE A 826 -9.28 -8.14 -18.11
N LYS A 827 -8.59 -8.70 -19.11
CA LYS A 827 -9.15 -9.13 -20.38
C LYS A 827 -8.91 -10.61 -20.61
N ARG A 828 -9.91 -11.30 -21.14
CA ARG A 828 -9.82 -12.70 -21.59
C ARG A 828 -9.68 -12.73 -23.11
N LYS A 829 -8.71 -13.48 -23.60
CA LYS A 829 -8.55 -13.73 -25.04
C LYS A 829 -9.46 -14.89 -25.48
N THR A 830 -10.30 -14.66 -26.47
CA THR A 830 -11.18 -15.69 -27.05
C THR A 830 -10.43 -16.54 -28.10
N GLN A 831 -11.05 -17.64 -28.52
CA GLN A 831 -10.56 -18.45 -29.66
C GLN A 831 -10.47 -17.65 -30.97
N SER A 832 -11.30 -16.61 -31.15
CA SER A 832 -11.27 -15.70 -32.30
C SER A 832 -10.20 -14.59 -32.17
N ASN A 833 -9.32 -14.65 -31.17
CA ASN A 833 -8.35 -13.61 -30.80
C ASN A 833 -8.97 -12.27 -30.37
N GLU A 834 -10.28 -12.22 -30.09
CA GLU A 834 -10.93 -11.05 -29.52
C GLU A 834 -10.61 -10.94 -28.03
N LEU A 835 -10.48 -9.70 -27.53
CA LEU A 835 -10.18 -9.40 -26.13
C LEU A 835 -11.45 -8.95 -25.41
N LEU A 836 -12.06 -9.85 -24.64
CA LEU A 836 -13.24 -9.55 -23.85
C LEU A 836 -12.85 -9.04 -22.47
N THR A 837 -13.46 -7.94 -22.03
CA THR A 837 -13.20 -7.40 -20.69
C THR A 837 -13.89 -8.28 -19.63
N VAL A 838 -13.11 -8.77 -18.67
CA VAL A 838 -13.56 -9.57 -17.53
C VAL A 838 -13.84 -8.65 -16.34
N PHE A 839 -12.87 -7.79 -16.01
CA PHE A 839 -12.99 -6.77 -14.97
C PHE A 839 -12.45 -5.43 -15.46
N LYS A 840 -13.00 -4.34 -14.95
CA LYS A 840 -12.58 -2.97 -15.30
C LYS A 840 -11.85 -2.33 -14.11
N ALA A 841 -10.87 -1.47 -14.37
CA ALA A 841 -10.32 -0.66 -13.28
C ALA A 841 -11.36 0.33 -12.76
N GLY A 842 -11.23 0.71 -11.50
CA GLY A 842 -12.22 1.50 -10.77
C GLY A 842 -13.47 0.72 -10.39
N GLN A 843 -13.58 -0.56 -10.77
CA GLN A 843 -14.67 -1.43 -10.33
C GLN A 843 -14.57 -1.64 -8.82
N GLU A 844 -15.66 -1.34 -8.12
CA GLU A 844 -15.72 -1.44 -6.67
C GLU A 844 -15.79 -2.91 -6.21
N LEU A 845 -15.13 -3.19 -5.09
CA LEU A 845 -15.05 -4.47 -4.42
C LEU A 845 -15.91 -4.45 -3.16
N TYR A 846 -16.62 -5.54 -2.91
CA TYR A 846 -17.52 -5.68 -1.77
C TYR A 846 -17.26 -6.97 -1.01
N GLN A 847 -17.64 -7.00 0.25
CA GLN A 847 -17.77 -8.24 0.98
C GLN A 847 -18.94 -9.06 0.42
N LEU A 848 -18.65 -10.24 -0.13
CA LEU A 848 -19.66 -11.09 -0.77
C LEU A 848 -20.38 -12.03 0.20
N SER A 849 -19.92 -12.16 1.45
CA SER A 849 -20.57 -12.96 2.50
C SER A 849 -20.20 -12.45 3.89
N ALA A 850 -21.12 -12.55 4.85
CA ALA A 850 -20.93 -12.14 6.25
C ALA A 850 -19.70 -12.75 6.95
N SER A 851 -19.26 -13.94 6.53
CA SER A 851 -18.12 -14.65 7.12
C SER A 851 -16.77 -14.30 6.47
N GLU A 852 -16.77 -13.64 5.30
CA GLU A 852 -15.54 -13.30 4.58
C GLU A 852 -14.92 -11.99 5.08
N ASN A 853 -13.60 -11.98 5.24
CA ASN A 853 -12.82 -10.80 5.67
C ASN A 853 -12.04 -10.14 4.52
N VAL A 854 -12.57 -10.19 3.30
CA VAL A 854 -11.92 -9.62 2.10
C VAL A 854 -12.96 -9.01 1.17
N ALA A 855 -12.62 -7.92 0.50
CA ALA A 855 -13.44 -7.35 -0.56
C ALA A 855 -13.15 -8.03 -1.90
N LYS A 856 -14.21 -8.31 -2.67
CA LYS A 856 -14.17 -9.03 -3.95
C LYS A 856 -15.21 -8.54 -4.94
N VAL A 857 -15.11 -9.01 -6.17
CA VAL A 857 -16.15 -8.86 -7.19
C VAL A 857 -16.20 -10.08 -8.11
N ARG A 858 -17.40 -10.41 -8.60
CA ARG A 858 -17.67 -11.54 -9.51
C ARG A 858 -18.17 -11.05 -10.86
N THR A 859 -17.80 -11.76 -11.93
CA THR A 859 -18.41 -11.55 -13.26
C THR A 859 -19.78 -12.21 -13.36
N ASN A 860 -20.50 -12.02 -14.47
CA ASN A 860 -21.62 -12.90 -14.78
C ASN A 860 -21.14 -14.30 -15.20
N TRP A 861 -22.03 -15.30 -15.10
CA TRP A 861 -21.79 -16.64 -15.64
C TRP A 861 -21.78 -16.63 -17.16
N VAL A 862 -20.75 -17.22 -17.76
CA VAL A 862 -20.59 -17.36 -19.22
C VAL A 862 -20.24 -18.79 -19.58
N GLY A 863 -20.44 -19.20 -20.83
CA GLY A 863 -19.96 -20.50 -21.31
C GLY A 863 -18.44 -20.62 -21.17
N ILE A 864 -17.96 -21.80 -20.78
CA ILE A 864 -16.52 -22.07 -20.66
C ILE A 864 -15.84 -22.11 -22.04
N GLN A 865 -14.53 -21.85 -22.06
CA GLN A 865 -13.66 -22.09 -23.20
C GLN A 865 -12.59 -23.14 -22.84
N LEU A 866 -12.05 -23.85 -23.83
CA LEU A 866 -10.99 -24.84 -23.60
C LEU A 866 -9.70 -24.23 -23.03
N THR A 867 -9.42 -22.97 -23.36
CA THR A 867 -8.30 -22.22 -22.78
C THR A 867 -8.83 -20.87 -22.31
N ASN A 868 -8.69 -20.57 -21.02
CA ASN A 868 -9.04 -19.25 -20.48
C ASN A 868 -7.76 -18.54 -20.08
N ILE A 869 -7.26 -17.65 -20.94
CA ILE A 869 -6.07 -16.85 -20.68
C ILE A 869 -6.50 -15.44 -20.27
N ILE A 870 -6.07 -15.02 -19.09
CA ILE A 870 -6.36 -13.71 -18.53
C ILE A 870 -5.13 -12.83 -18.67
N TYR A 871 -5.34 -11.64 -19.26
CA TYR A 871 -4.34 -10.59 -19.39
C TYR A 871 -4.70 -9.40 -18.50
N ARG A 872 -3.70 -8.83 -17.83
CA ARG A 872 -3.77 -7.51 -17.21
C ARG A 872 -3.52 -6.45 -18.29
N GLN A 873 -4.33 -5.40 -18.28
CA GLN A 873 -4.14 -4.20 -19.10
C GLN A 873 -4.34 -2.94 -18.24
N ASP A 874 -3.30 -2.13 -18.12
CA ASP A 874 -3.29 -1.01 -17.18
C ASP A 874 -4.07 0.22 -17.69
N TYR A 875 -4.11 0.45 -19.00
CA TYR A 875 -4.84 1.53 -19.68
C TYR A 875 -5.22 1.16 -21.12
N GLU A 876 -6.13 1.92 -21.74
CA GLU A 876 -6.51 1.72 -23.15
C GLU A 876 -5.28 1.72 -24.08
N ASP A 877 -5.21 0.75 -25.01
CA ASP A 877 -4.07 0.53 -25.92
C ASP A 877 -2.71 0.24 -25.27
N GLY A 878 -2.65 0.09 -23.94
CA GLY A 878 -1.45 -0.37 -23.23
C GLY A 878 -1.16 -1.86 -23.43
N ASP A 879 0.10 -2.25 -23.17
CA ASP A 879 0.58 -3.62 -23.33
C ASP A 879 -0.24 -4.63 -22.50
N LEU A 880 -0.46 -5.81 -23.08
CA LEU A 880 -1.11 -6.92 -22.42
C LEU A 880 -0.08 -7.75 -21.66
N ARG A 881 -0.28 -7.91 -20.35
CA ARG A 881 0.57 -8.76 -19.51
C ARG A 881 -0.18 -10.02 -19.16
N LEU A 882 0.39 -11.18 -19.48
CA LEU A 882 -0.18 -12.46 -19.08
C LEU A 882 -0.28 -12.52 -17.56
N TRP A 883 -1.49 -12.72 -17.03
CA TRP A 883 -1.74 -12.73 -15.59
C TRP A 883 -1.91 -14.16 -15.06
N GLY A 884 -2.66 -14.98 -15.80
CA GLY A 884 -2.85 -16.38 -15.47
C GLY A 884 -3.71 -17.10 -16.49
N SER A 885 -3.75 -18.42 -16.37
CA SER A 885 -4.53 -19.28 -17.26
C SER A 885 -5.30 -20.35 -16.49
N PHE A 886 -6.40 -20.81 -17.07
CA PHE A 886 -7.11 -22.01 -16.63
C PHE A 886 -7.27 -22.99 -17.79
N ASP A 887 -6.80 -24.22 -17.59
CA ASP A 887 -6.81 -25.29 -18.59
C ASP A 887 -8.16 -26.04 -18.59
N GLY A 888 -9.10 -25.52 -19.37
CA GLY A 888 -10.40 -26.16 -19.58
C GLY A 888 -10.30 -27.48 -20.34
N LYS A 889 -9.25 -27.71 -21.13
CA LYS A 889 -9.04 -28.97 -21.86
C LYS A 889 -8.65 -30.10 -20.92
N ASN A 890 -7.78 -29.83 -19.95
CA ASN A 890 -7.46 -30.78 -18.89
C ASN A 890 -8.72 -31.12 -18.08
N LEU A 891 -9.48 -30.10 -17.66
CA LEU A 891 -10.75 -30.29 -16.95
C LEU A 891 -11.74 -31.17 -17.74
N MET A 892 -11.94 -30.89 -19.03
CA MET A 892 -12.80 -31.69 -19.91
C MET A 892 -12.36 -33.17 -19.92
N GLY A 893 -11.05 -33.43 -20.00
CA GLY A 893 -10.48 -34.77 -19.91
C GLY A 893 -10.76 -35.46 -18.57
N GLN A 894 -10.64 -34.73 -17.46
CA GLN A 894 -10.95 -35.23 -16.12
C GLN A 894 -12.44 -35.56 -15.95
N LEU A 895 -13.33 -34.73 -16.48
CA LEU A 895 -14.78 -34.94 -16.46
C LEU A 895 -15.28 -35.98 -17.49
N ARG A 896 -14.39 -36.45 -18.39
CA ARG A 896 -14.70 -37.41 -19.46
C ARG A 896 -15.84 -36.95 -20.38
N MET A 897 -15.94 -35.65 -20.61
CA MET A 897 -16.91 -35.04 -21.53
C MET A 897 -16.29 -34.86 -22.91
N ASP A 898 -17.12 -34.92 -23.96
CA ASP A 898 -16.71 -34.43 -25.28
C ASP A 898 -16.72 -32.88 -25.33
N GLU A 899 -16.06 -32.30 -26.32
CA GLU A 899 -15.91 -30.84 -26.44
C GLU A 899 -17.25 -30.11 -26.60
N ALA A 900 -18.17 -30.65 -27.41
CA ALA A 900 -19.46 -30.01 -27.66
C ALA A 900 -20.36 -30.05 -26.43
N GLU A 901 -20.32 -31.15 -25.67
CA GLU A 901 -20.99 -31.29 -24.40
C GLU A 901 -20.41 -30.33 -23.35
N PHE A 902 -19.09 -30.28 -23.22
CA PHE A 902 -18.38 -29.45 -22.25
C PHE A 902 -18.68 -27.95 -22.46
N LEU A 903 -18.51 -27.46 -23.69
CA LEU A 903 -18.75 -26.04 -24.02
C LEU A 903 -20.22 -25.63 -23.85
N ARG A 904 -21.16 -26.59 -23.94
CA ARG A 904 -22.60 -26.35 -23.77
C ARG A 904 -23.05 -26.41 -22.32
N LYS A 905 -22.51 -27.34 -21.52
CA LYS A 905 -22.99 -27.64 -20.16
C LYS A 905 -22.26 -26.86 -19.08
N ILE A 906 -20.96 -26.64 -19.24
CA ILE A 906 -20.13 -26.02 -18.20
C ILE A 906 -20.10 -24.51 -18.39
N LYS A 907 -20.41 -23.80 -17.31
CA LYS A 907 -20.27 -22.36 -17.21
C LYS A 907 -19.11 -21.99 -16.30
N VAL A 908 -18.54 -20.83 -16.55
CA VAL A 908 -17.47 -20.22 -15.78
C VAL A 908 -17.86 -18.82 -15.31
N GLN A 909 -17.47 -18.50 -14.09
CA GLN A 909 -17.52 -17.17 -13.50
C GLN A 909 -16.14 -16.88 -12.89
N PHE A 910 -15.65 -15.65 -13.05
CA PHE A 910 -14.41 -15.23 -12.43
C PHE A 910 -14.72 -14.41 -11.18
N GLU A 911 -13.99 -14.65 -10.10
CA GLU A 911 -13.99 -13.86 -8.88
C GLU A 911 -12.58 -13.29 -8.70
N ILE A 912 -12.48 -12.00 -8.38
CA ILE A 912 -11.21 -11.33 -8.04
C ILE A 912 -11.35 -10.62 -6.70
N ASP A 913 -10.32 -10.71 -5.86
CA ASP A 913 -10.26 -10.01 -4.58
C ASP A 913 -9.36 -8.75 -4.61
N GLN A 914 -9.33 -8.01 -3.50
CA GLN A 914 -8.47 -6.82 -3.33
C GLN A 914 -6.96 -7.10 -3.45
N THR A 915 -6.54 -8.37 -3.30
CA THR A 915 -5.17 -8.81 -3.54
C THR A 915 -4.94 -9.20 -5.00
N LEU A 916 -5.92 -8.99 -5.87
CA LEU A 916 -5.96 -9.37 -7.28
C LEU A 916 -5.81 -10.88 -7.50
N GLN A 917 -6.12 -11.70 -6.49
CA GLN A 917 -6.17 -13.15 -6.64
C GLN A 917 -7.46 -13.55 -7.37
N PHE A 918 -7.31 -14.40 -8.38
CA PHE A 918 -8.43 -14.94 -9.14
C PHE A 918 -8.87 -16.29 -8.57
N LYS A 919 -10.19 -16.46 -8.47
CA LYS A 919 -10.83 -17.76 -8.39
C LYS A 919 -11.65 -17.99 -9.66
N VAL A 920 -11.63 -19.24 -10.11
CA VAL A 920 -12.43 -19.72 -11.24
C VAL A 920 -13.56 -20.55 -10.66
N LEU A 921 -14.78 -20.02 -10.73
CA LEU A 921 -15.98 -20.70 -10.29
C LEU A 921 -16.58 -21.43 -11.49
N LEU A 922 -16.81 -22.73 -11.33
CA LEU A 922 -17.30 -23.60 -12.38
C LEU A 922 -18.61 -24.25 -11.95
N CYS A 923 -19.56 -24.35 -12.87
CA CYS A 923 -20.85 -24.97 -12.59
C CYS A 923 -21.36 -25.68 -13.84
N GLN A 924 -21.96 -26.86 -13.67
CA GLN A 924 -22.82 -27.42 -14.69
C GLN A 924 -24.20 -26.74 -14.62
N GLY A 925 -24.68 -26.14 -15.72
CA GLY A 925 -25.97 -25.46 -15.75
C GLY A 925 -25.97 -24.10 -15.03
N ASN A 926 -26.98 -23.82 -14.20
CA ASN A 926 -27.08 -22.60 -13.39
C ASN A 926 -26.77 -22.91 -11.92
N PRO A 927 -26.08 -22.02 -11.18
CA PRO A 927 -25.72 -22.29 -9.79
C PRO A 927 -26.96 -22.40 -8.90
N HIS A 928 -26.90 -23.31 -7.93
CA HIS A 928 -27.83 -23.38 -6.82
C HIS A 928 -27.29 -22.54 -5.65
N TYR A 929 -28.20 -22.06 -4.80
CA TYR A 929 -27.87 -21.18 -3.68
C TYR A 929 -28.16 -21.83 -2.34
N LEU A 930 -27.39 -21.44 -1.34
CA LEU A 930 -27.48 -21.90 0.03
C LEU A 930 -28.19 -20.84 0.88
N ILE A 931 -29.23 -21.23 1.60
CA ILE A 931 -30.02 -20.36 2.47
C ILE A 931 -29.88 -20.83 3.92
N ASP A 932 -29.24 -20.01 4.75
CA ASP A 932 -28.95 -20.29 6.17
C ASP A 932 -29.46 -19.19 7.13
N VAL A 933 -30.08 -18.14 6.60
CA VAL A 933 -30.57 -17.00 7.37
C VAL A 933 -32.07 -17.11 7.71
N PRO A 934 -32.50 -16.63 8.90
CA PRO A 934 -33.92 -16.56 9.25
C PRO A 934 -34.64 -15.49 8.41
N GLY A 935 -35.96 -15.64 8.26
CA GLY A 935 -36.80 -14.71 7.50
C GLY A 935 -38.15 -14.45 8.14
N ILE A 936 -38.92 -13.57 7.51
CA ILE A 936 -40.32 -13.31 7.86
C ILE A 936 -41.25 -14.06 6.91
N ASP A 937 -42.30 -14.66 7.45
CA ASP A 937 -43.37 -15.28 6.67
C ASP A 937 -44.40 -14.22 6.25
N ILE A 938 -44.46 -13.95 4.95
CA ILE A 938 -45.39 -12.96 4.38
C ILE A 938 -46.84 -13.40 4.56
N ASN A 939 -47.13 -14.70 4.41
CA ASN A 939 -48.49 -15.24 4.54
C ASN A 939 -49.00 -15.06 5.97
N ALA A 940 -48.16 -15.32 6.97
CA ALA A 940 -48.49 -15.05 8.36
C ALA A 940 -48.75 -13.56 8.64
N ALA A 941 -48.01 -12.66 7.99
CA ALA A 941 -48.21 -11.21 8.12
C ALA A 941 -49.55 -10.76 7.53
N LEU A 942 -49.92 -11.25 6.34
CA LEU A 942 -51.18 -10.92 5.67
C LEU A 942 -52.40 -11.52 6.39
N THR A 943 -52.26 -12.71 6.97
CA THR A 943 -53.36 -13.36 7.71
C THR A 943 -53.68 -12.62 9.02
N LYS A 944 -52.67 -12.08 9.72
CA LYS A 944 -52.86 -11.21 10.90
C LYS A 944 -53.55 -9.88 10.58
N VAL A 945 -53.37 -9.37 9.35
CA VAL A 945 -54.01 -8.14 8.87
C VAL A 945 -55.51 -8.34 8.62
N SER A 946 -55.94 -9.55 8.23
CA SER A 946 -57.36 -9.87 8.03
C SER A 946 -58.18 -10.01 9.32
N GLU A 947 -57.55 -10.21 10.49
CA GLU A 947 -58.24 -10.44 11.78
C GLU A 947 -58.34 -9.21 12.69
N THR A 948 -57.64 -8.10 12.40
CA THR A 948 -57.57 -6.94 13.30
C THR A 948 -58.24 -5.68 12.73
N SER A 949 -59.22 -5.14 13.47
CA SER A 949 -59.94 -3.91 13.12
C SER A 949 -58.97 -2.73 12.98
N LEU A 950 -59.08 -1.99 11.86
CA LEU A 950 -58.27 -0.82 11.46
C LEU A 950 -58.06 0.27 12.54
N PHE A 951 -58.85 0.26 13.61
CA PHE A 951 -58.77 1.21 14.71
C PHE A 951 -58.89 0.49 16.05
N THR A 952 -57.97 0.78 16.97
CA THR A 952 -58.14 0.50 18.40
C THR A 952 -57.84 1.79 19.15
N ASN A 953 -58.77 2.27 19.99
CA ASN A 953 -58.64 3.52 20.76
C ASN A 953 -58.36 4.79 19.94
N GLY A 954 -58.96 4.94 18.76
CA GLY A 954 -58.89 6.18 17.96
C GLY A 954 -57.51 6.52 17.40
N LYS A 955 -56.53 5.59 17.49
CA LYS A 955 -55.23 5.71 16.84
C LYS A 955 -55.13 4.66 15.73
N LEU A 956 -54.82 5.13 14.52
CA LEU A 956 -54.54 4.29 13.36
C LEU A 956 -53.28 3.47 13.67
N GLN A 957 -53.37 2.13 13.62
CA GLN A 957 -52.21 1.28 13.88
C GLN A 957 -51.25 1.16 12.67
N TRP A 958 -51.58 1.77 11.53
CA TRP A 958 -50.90 1.55 10.26
C TRP A 958 -50.61 2.88 9.54
N ASN A 959 -49.34 3.15 9.25
CA ASN A 959 -48.96 4.17 8.29
C ASN A 959 -49.17 3.59 6.88
N ILE A 960 -50.36 3.76 6.33
CA ILE A 960 -50.72 3.35 4.97
C ILE A 960 -50.48 4.55 4.05
N ALA A 961 -49.57 4.45 3.09
CA ALA A 961 -49.41 5.44 2.04
C ALA A 961 -50.42 5.16 0.91
N VAL A 962 -51.25 6.15 0.57
CA VAL A 962 -52.25 6.08 -0.50
C VAL A 962 -51.63 6.64 -1.79
N GLU A 963 -51.90 5.97 -2.91
CA GLU A 963 -51.37 6.22 -4.26
C GLU A 963 -51.69 7.62 -4.84
N ARG A 964 -50.83 8.10 -5.76
CA ARG A 964 -51.18 9.05 -6.84
C ARG A 964 -51.18 8.31 -8.19
N PRO A 965 -52.08 8.62 -9.15
CA PRO A 965 -52.55 7.70 -10.20
C PRO A 965 -51.58 7.30 -11.33
N ASP A 966 -50.30 7.66 -11.27
CA ASP A 966 -49.45 7.78 -12.47
C ASP A 966 -48.31 6.72 -12.60
N LYS A 967 -48.43 5.52 -11.99
CA LYS A 967 -47.47 4.40 -12.23
C LYS A 967 -48.12 3.02 -12.33
N ASP A 968 -47.59 2.18 -13.22
CA ASP A 968 -47.97 0.77 -13.44
C ASP A 968 -47.42 -0.17 -12.33
N LEU A 969 -47.92 -0.05 -11.10
CA LEU A 969 -47.63 -1.03 -10.03
C LEU A 969 -48.67 -2.17 -9.98
N ASN A 970 -48.19 -3.39 -9.74
CA ASN A 970 -49.00 -4.61 -9.71
C ASN A 970 -49.20 -5.12 -8.28
N ASP A 971 -50.34 -5.77 -8.03
CA ASP A 971 -50.59 -6.45 -6.76
C ASP A 971 -49.52 -7.53 -6.54
N GLY A 972 -48.82 -7.45 -5.41
CA GLY A 972 -47.71 -8.33 -5.03
C GLY A 972 -46.32 -7.69 -5.15
N ASP A 973 -46.20 -6.47 -5.68
CA ASP A 973 -44.93 -5.73 -5.70
C ASP A 973 -44.40 -5.48 -4.28
N ILE A 974 -43.12 -5.72 -4.01
CA ILE A 974 -42.52 -5.55 -2.68
C ILE A 974 -41.48 -4.43 -2.72
N ALA A 975 -41.58 -3.46 -1.79
CA ALA A 975 -40.69 -2.31 -1.71
C ALA A 975 -40.23 -1.99 -0.27
N VAL A 976 -39.15 -1.21 -0.17
CA VAL A 976 -38.67 -0.56 1.07
C VAL A 976 -38.64 0.96 0.90
N ASN A 977 -38.42 1.71 1.99
CA ASN A 977 -38.40 3.17 2.03
C ASN A 977 -39.73 3.87 1.64
N VAL A 978 -40.87 3.18 1.76
CA VAL A 978 -42.20 3.69 1.34
C VAL A 978 -42.71 4.81 2.25
N ILE A 979 -42.52 4.70 3.57
CA ILE A 979 -42.94 5.76 4.50
C ILE A 979 -41.97 6.93 4.44
N GLU A 980 -40.68 6.60 4.34
CA GLU A 980 -39.58 7.55 4.26
C GLU A 980 -39.76 8.46 3.03
N SER A 981 -40.09 7.89 1.87
CA SER A 981 -40.38 8.63 0.64
C SER A 981 -41.61 9.53 0.78
N ALA A 982 -42.68 9.04 1.40
CA ALA A 982 -43.90 9.82 1.67
C ALA A 982 -43.66 10.97 2.66
N THR A 983 -42.73 10.83 3.61
CA THR A 983 -42.44 11.84 4.65
C THR A 983 -41.70 13.05 4.10
N VAL A 984 -40.99 12.90 2.97
CA VAL A 984 -40.24 13.98 2.30
C VAL A 984 -40.98 14.55 1.08
N ASP A 985 -42.29 14.31 0.96
CA ASP A 985 -43.13 14.73 -0.17
C ASP A 985 -42.68 14.19 -1.56
N TYR A 986 -41.88 13.12 -1.58
CA TYR A 986 -41.50 12.37 -2.78
C TYR A 986 -42.02 10.92 -2.68
N PRO A 987 -43.34 10.70 -2.66
CA PRO A 987 -43.92 9.37 -2.40
C PRO A 987 -43.45 8.29 -3.38
N ASP A 988 -43.05 8.68 -4.59
CA ASP A 988 -42.54 7.78 -5.65
C ASP A 988 -41.07 7.37 -5.50
N ALA A 989 -40.35 7.88 -4.49
CA ALA A 989 -38.94 7.59 -4.23
C ALA A 989 -38.71 6.31 -3.38
N TYR A 990 -39.69 5.41 -3.33
CA TYR A 990 -39.51 4.08 -2.73
C TYR A 990 -38.53 3.23 -3.56
N HIS A 991 -37.95 2.21 -2.94
CA HIS A 991 -37.09 1.25 -3.63
C HIS A 991 -37.83 -0.08 -3.82
N LEU A 992 -38.11 -0.43 -5.08
CA LEU A 992 -38.75 -1.70 -5.43
C LEU A 992 -37.75 -2.86 -5.31
N VAL A 993 -38.07 -3.83 -4.47
CA VAL A 993 -37.23 -5.01 -4.18
C VAL A 993 -37.60 -6.18 -5.10
N PHE A 994 -38.90 -6.46 -5.22
CA PHE A 994 -39.45 -7.44 -6.15
C PHE A 994 -40.62 -6.83 -6.90
N GLU A 995 -40.65 -7.09 -8.20
CA GLU A 995 -41.70 -6.64 -9.12
C GLU A 995 -42.40 -7.87 -9.68
N VAL A 996 -43.73 -7.87 -9.65
CA VAL A 996 -44.57 -8.90 -10.24
C VAL A 996 -44.56 -8.70 -11.75
N ASP A 997 -43.87 -9.61 -12.41
CA ASP A 997 -43.71 -9.62 -13.86
C ASP A 997 -45.02 -10.03 -14.55
N LYS A 998 -45.45 -9.30 -15.57
CA LYS A 998 -46.65 -9.63 -16.37
C LYS A 998 -46.38 -10.80 -17.34
N ASP A 999 -45.11 -11.06 -17.67
CA ASP A 999 -44.69 -12.04 -18.69
C ASP A 999 -43.89 -13.24 -18.14
N GLY A 1000 -43.65 -13.30 -16.82
CA GLY A 1000 -42.96 -14.44 -16.17
C GLY A 1000 -41.47 -14.60 -16.54
N SER A 1001 -40.79 -13.51 -16.89
CA SER A 1001 -39.43 -13.52 -17.47
C SER A 1001 -38.30 -13.74 -16.46
N LYS A 1002 -38.53 -13.53 -15.15
CA LYS A 1002 -37.50 -13.74 -14.12
C LYS A 1002 -37.38 -15.22 -13.74
N PRO A 1003 -36.26 -15.90 -14.04
CA PRO A 1003 -36.10 -17.31 -13.72
C PRO A 1003 -36.00 -17.52 -12.20
N LEU A 1004 -36.82 -18.44 -11.68
CA LEU A 1004 -36.68 -18.94 -10.32
C LEU A 1004 -35.30 -19.58 -10.14
N GLN A 1005 -34.68 -19.27 -9.00
CA GLN A 1005 -33.40 -19.82 -8.58
C GLN A 1005 -33.64 -21.01 -7.65
N GLN A 1006 -32.77 -22.00 -7.69
CA GLN A 1006 -32.85 -23.18 -6.82
C GLN A 1006 -32.14 -22.91 -5.48
N PHE A 1007 -32.82 -23.17 -4.37
CA PHE A 1007 -32.34 -22.96 -3.00
C PHE A 1007 -32.17 -24.29 -2.26
N HIS A 1008 -31.14 -24.38 -1.42
CA HIS A 1008 -30.89 -25.48 -0.47
C HIS A 1008 -30.84 -24.90 0.95
N TYR A 1009 -31.62 -25.46 1.86
CA TYR A 1009 -31.74 -24.95 3.23
C TYR A 1009 -30.84 -25.71 4.20
N LEU A 1010 -30.07 -25.00 5.02
CA LEU A 1010 -29.29 -25.57 6.12
C LEU A 1010 -30.17 -25.66 7.38
N HIS A 1011 -30.95 -26.72 7.52
CA HIS A 1011 -31.61 -27.07 8.79
C HIS A 1011 -31.43 -28.56 9.09
N ASP A 1012 -30.87 -28.85 10.27
CA ASP A 1012 -30.79 -30.15 10.97
C ASP A 1012 -31.09 -31.41 10.14
N GLY A 1013 -30.15 -31.77 9.25
CA GLY A 1013 -30.08 -33.12 8.67
C GLY A 1013 -31.09 -33.50 7.58
N GLU A 1014 -31.93 -32.57 7.10
CA GLU A 1014 -32.79 -32.80 5.92
C GLU A 1014 -32.39 -31.90 4.74
N SER A 1015 -32.16 -32.53 3.58
CA SER A 1015 -31.87 -31.86 2.30
C SER A 1015 -33.12 -31.25 1.67
N ALA A 1016 -33.77 -30.32 2.37
CA ALA A 1016 -34.90 -29.60 1.79
C ALA A 1016 -34.38 -28.63 0.71
N SER A 1017 -34.84 -28.81 -0.52
CA SER A 1017 -34.65 -27.85 -1.61
C SER A 1017 -35.95 -27.08 -1.87
N GLY A 1018 -35.82 -25.87 -2.39
CA GLY A 1018 -36.95 -25.02 -2.79
C GLY A 1018 -36.55 -24.12 -3.96
N SER A 1019 -37.47 -23.27 -4.37
CA SER A 1019 -37.23 -22.29 -5.43
C SER A 1019 -37.60 -20.88 -4.98
N GLY A 1020 -36.99 -19.85 -5.58
CA GLY A 1020 -37.27 -18.48 -5.20
C GLY A 1020 -36.60 -17.41 -6.05
N LEU A 1021 -36.73 -16.15 -5.62
CA LEU A 1021 -36.16 -14.98 -6.29
C LEU A 1021 -35.08 -14.33 -5.43
N ILE A 1022 -34.08 -13.74 -6.10
CA ILE A 1022 -33.01 -12.95 -5.48
C ILE A 1022 -33.13 -11.50 -5.99
N SER A 1023 -33.11 -10.53 -5.09
CA SER A 1023 -33.22 -9.11 -5.45
C SER A 1023 -31.91 -8.52 -5.97
N ASN A 1024 -32.01 -7.35 -6.58
CA ASN A 1024 -30.87 -6.44 -6.71
C ASN A 1024 -30.41 -5.94 -5.32
N PRO A 1025 -29.22 -5.33 -5.21
CA PRO A 1025 -28.75 -4.75 -3.96
C PRO A 1025 -29.73 -3.74 -3.38
N LEU A 1026 -29.99 -3.84 -2.08
CA LEU A 1026 -30.81 -2.91 -1.32
C LEU A 1026 -30.14 -1.53 -1.20
N PRO A 1027 -30.93 -0.46 -1.02
CA PRO A 1027 -30.40 0.85 -0.67
C PRO A 1027 -29.75 0.82 0.72
N PRO A 1028 -28.92 1.84 1.06
CA PRO A 1028 -28.32 1.96 2.40
C PRO A 1028 -29.36 1.81 3.52
N PHE A 1029 -28.98 1.14 4.60
CA PHE A 1029 -29.86 0.98 5.75
C PHE A 1029 -30.16 2.34 6.40
N PRO A 1030 -31.40 2.57 6.85
CA PRO A 1030 -31.74 3.74 7.65
C PRO A 1030 -31.03 3.70 9.01
N TYR A 1031 -31.01 4.83 9.73
CA TYR A 1031 -30.42 4.94 11.09
C TYR A 1031 -30.96 3.92 12.11
N SER A 1032 -32.17 3.41 11.89
CA SER A 1032 -32.74 2.33 12.71
C SER A 1032 -32.02 0.99 12.55
N ASN A 1033 -31.12 0.85 11.56
CA ASN A 1033 -30.48 -0.40 11.13
C ASN A 1033 -31.48 -1.49 10.73
N GLN A 1034 -32.68 -1.12 10.28
CA GLN A 1034 -33.71 -2.06 9.84
C GLN A 1034 -34.42 -1.53 8.60
N HIS A 1035 -34.59 -2.38 7.59
CA HIS A 1035 -35.46 -2.08 6.46
C HIS A 1035 -36.86 -2.59 6.75
N THR A 1036 -37.86 -1.71 6.56
CA THR A 1036 -39.28 -2.09 6.64
C THR A 1036 -39.80 -2.38 5.24
N PHE A 1037 -40.37 -3.56 5.06
CA PHE A 1037 -40.90 -4.03 3.78
C PHE A 1037 -42.41 -3.81 3.70
N TYR A 1038 -42.84 -3.42 2.50
CA TYR A 1038 -44.23 -3.20 2.14
C TYR A 1038 -44.56 -4.01 0.90
N MET A 1039 -45.77 -4.54 0.83
CA MET A 1039 -46.32 -5.19 -0.34
C MET A 1039 -47.45 -4.33 -0.90
N TYR A 1040 -47.48 -4.15 -2.21
CA TYR A 1040 -48.53 -3.44 -2.90
C TYR A 1040 -49.73 -4.37 -3.08
N GLN A 1041 -50.92 -3.93 -2.70
CA GLN A 1041 -52.12 -4.77 -2.81
C GLN A 1041 -53.39 -3.93 -2.98
N THR A 1042 -54.32 -4.45 -3.79
CA THR A 1042 -55.67 -3.90 -3.91
C THR A 1042 -56.50 -4.33 -2.70
N ASP A 1043 -57.06 -3.35 -2.00
CA ASP A 1043 -57.95 -3.61 -0.88
C ASP A 1043 -59.28 -4.20 -1.39
N ALA A 1044 -59.62 -5.40 -0.92
CA ALA A 1044 -60.81 -6.13 -1.38
C ALA A 1044 -62.14 -5.41 -1.07
N ALA A 1045 -62.20 -4.58 -0.03
CA ALA A 1045 -63.42 -3.90 0.41
C ALA A 1045 -63.61 -2.52 -0.25
N THR A 1046 -62.52 -1.79 -0.48
CA THR A 1046 -62.54 -0.42 -0.99
C THR A 1046 -62.10 -0.30 -2.46
N GLN A 1047 -61.55 -1.37 -3.03
CA GLN A 1047 -60.99 -1.40 -4.39
C GLN A 1047 -59.88 -0.36 -4.63
N THR A 1048 -59.31 0.21 -3.56
CA THR A 1048 -58.18 1.14 -3.63
C THR A 1048 -56.87 0.38 -3.49
N LYS A 1049 -55.88 0.73 -4.29
CA LYS A 1049 -54.52 0.20 -4.16
C LYS A 1049 -53.77 0.89 -3.02
N LYS A 1050 -53.02 0.12 -2.23
CA LYS A 1050 -52.25 0.63 -1.09
C LYS A 1050 -51.01 -0.20 -0.79
N TRP A 1051 -50.04 0.43 -0.13
CA TRP A 1051 -48.90 -0.27 0.46
C TRP A 1051 -49.27 -0.85 1.83
N ILE A 1052 -49.07 -2.16 1.98
CA ILE A 1052 -49.31 -2.90 3.22
C ILE A 1052 -47.98 -3.32 3.82
N ARG A 1053 -47.73 -2.95 5.09
CA ARG A 1053 -46.50 -3.35 5.79
C ARG A 1053 -46.51 -4.86 6.05
N ILE A 1054 -45.52 -5.58 5.52
CA ILE A 1054 -45.37 -7.04 5.72
C ILE A 1054 -44.42 -7.38 6.88
N GLY A 1055 -43.44 -6.53 7.19
CA GLY A 1055 -42.53 -6.75 8.31
C GLY A 1055 -41.28 -5.87 8.22
N ALA A 1056 -40.35 -6.05 9.17
CA ALA A 1056 -39.05 -5.41 9.14
C ALA A 1056 -37.95 -6.44 9.40
N LEU A 1057 -36.85 -6.33 8.67
CA LEU A 1057 -35.66 -7.16 8.86
C LEU A 1057 -34.48 -6.27 9.22
N ALA A 1058 -33.76 -6.66 10.26
CA ALA A 1058 -32.59 -5.94 10.72
C ALA A 1058 -31.41 -6.16 9.76
N LYS A 1059 -30.52 -5.18 9.72
CA LYS A 1059 -29.22 -5.30 9.07
C LYS A 1059 -28.49 -6.53 9.63
N PRO A 1060 -28.12 -7.51 8.79
CA PRO A 1060 -27.33 -8.64 9.25
C PRO A 1060 -26.02 -8.17 9.89
N ASN A 1061 -25.57 -8.86 10.93
CA ASN A 1061 -24.31 -8.54 11.59
C ASN A 1061 -23.15 -8.92 10.68
N VAL A 1062 -22.32 -7.93 10.36
CA VAL A 1062 -21.11 -8.08 9.57
C VAL A 1062 -19.92 -7.68 10.45
N ASN A 1063 -18.90 -8.54 10.53
CA ASN A 1063 -17.76 -8.35 11.44
C ASN A 1063 -16.58 -7.62 10.78
N THR A 1064 -16.80 -6.95 9.65
CA THR A 1064 -15.73 -6.37 8.83
C THR A 1064 -16.01 -4.91 8.50
N ASP A 1065 -14.94 -4.19 8.18
CA ASP A 1065 -15.00 -2.79 7.76
C ASP A 1065 -15.18 -2.64 6.23
N TYR A 1066 -15.33 -3.74 5.49
CA TYR A 1066 -15.46 -3.68 4.03
C TYR A 1066 -16.86 -3.20 3.61
N PRO A 1067 -16.98 -2.47 2.49
CA PRO A 1067 -18.27 -2.18 1.88
C PRO A 1067 -19.04 -3.49 1.64
N CYS A 1068 -20.29 -3.55 2.12
CA CYS A 1068 -21.13 -4.73 1.99
C CYS A 1068 -22.47 -4.32 1.36
N GLN A 1069 -22.84 -5.00 0.29
CA GLN A 1069 -24.16 -4.90 -0.30
C GLN A 1069 -25.10 -5.89 0.37
N TYR A 1070 -26.40 -5.60 0.38
CA TYR A 1070 -27.39 -6.49 1.00
C TYR A 1070 -28.41 -6.91 -0.04
N ARG A 1071 -28.74 -8.20 -0.07
CA ARG A 1071 -29.73 -8.76 -1.00
C ARG A 1071 -30.88 -9.37 -0.23
N VAL A 1072 -32.03 -9.43 -0.89
CA VAL A 1072 -33.24 -10.04 -0.36
C VAL A 1072 -33.56 -11.29 -1.16
N THR A 1073 -33.97 -12.34 -0.48
CA THR A 1073 -34.54 -13.53 -1.12
C THR A 1073 -35.97 -13.77 -0.66
N ILE A 1074 -36.82 -14.23 -1.57
CA ILE A 1074 -38.16 -14.75 -1.27
C ILE A 1074 -38.26 -16.16 -1.86
N ASP A 1075 -38.71 -17.12 -1.06
CA ASP A 1075 -38.92 -18.51 -1.51
C ASP A 1075 -40.38 -18.81 -1.84
N ASP A 1076 -40.61 -20.00 -2.41
CA ASP A 1076 -41.93 -20.56 -2.72
C ASP A 1076 -42.86 -20.75 -1.51
N LYS A 1077 -42.33 -20.67 -0.28
CA LYS A 1077 -43.10 -20.66 0.97
C LYS A 1077 -43.50 -19.25 1.42
N GLY A 1078 -43.05 -18.21 0.69
CA GLY A 1078 -43.30 -16.81 1.03
C GLY A 1078 -42.43 -16.27 2.16
N ILE A 1079 -41.25 -16.88 2.41
CA ILE A 1079 -40.33 -16.43 3.46
C ILE A 1079 -39.32 -15.44 2.88
N LEU A 1080 -39.39 -14.20 3.37
CA LEU A 1080 -38.50 -13.09 2.98
C LEU A 1080 -37.27 -13.02 3.90
N ARG A 1081 -36.07 -12.94 3.35
CA ARG A 1081 -34.79 -12.94 4.10
C ARG A 1081 -33.84 -11.87 3.58
N ILE A 1082 -33.03 -11.27 4.47
CA ILE A 1082 -31.91 -10.39 4.08
C ILE A 1082 -30.59 -11.15 4.25
N HIS A 1083 -29.74 -11.07 3.22
CA HIS A 1083 -28.38 -11.59 3.19
C HIS A 1083 -27.38 -10.43 3.23
N ALA A 1084 -26.27 -10.61 3.95
CA ALA A 1084 -25.11 -9.72 3.85
C ALA A 1084 -24.17 -10.23 2.77
N GLY A 1085 -24.01 -9.44 1.72
CA GLY A 1085 -23.31 -9.79 0.49
C GLY A 1085 -24.22 -10.41 -0.57
N ASP A 1086 -23.62 -11.20 -1.44
CA ASP A 1086 -24.33 -12.04 -2.39
C ASP A 1086 -24.90 -13.27 -1.67
N VAL A 1087 -25.97 -13.86 -2.21
CA VAL A 1087 -26.50 -15.12 -1.69
C VAL A 1087 -25.46 -16.22 -1.95
N PRO A 1088 -25.02 -16.99 -0.92
CA PRO A 1088 -23.96 -17.98 -1.11
C PRO A 1088 -24.35 -19.07 -2.11
N TYR A 1089 -23.40 -19.52 -2.92
CA TYR A 1089 -23.62 -20.70 -3.77
C TYR A 1089 -23.53 -21.99 -2.96
N LEU A 1090 -24.14 -23.06 -3.47
CA LEU A 1090 -23.81 -24.41 -3.07
C LEU A 1090 -22.43 -24.76 -3.65
N THR A 1091 -21.38 -24.72 -2.81
CA THR A 1091 -20.00 -24.93 -3.26
C THR A 1091 -19.39 -26.27 -2.83
N SER A 1092 -18.49 -26.82 -3.64
CA SER A 1092 -17.63 -27.96 -3.30
C SER A 1092 -16.18 -27.72 -3.74
N LEU A 1093 -15.23 -28.31 -3.03
CA LEU A 1093 -13.81 -28.40 -3.45
C LEU A 1093 -13.51 -29.68 -4.24
N ASP A 1094 -14.47 -30.59 -4.32
CA ASP A 1094 -14.36 -31.83 -5.08
C ASP A 1094 -14.84 -31.62 -6.51
N LEU A 1095 -14.00 -31.98 -7.47
CA LEU A 1095 -14.28 -31.86 -8.90
C LEU A 1095 -15.51 -32.69 -9.32
N GLU A 1096 -15.79 -33.80 -8.63
CA GLU A 1096 -16.96 -34.64 -8.91
C GLU A 1096 -18.28 -33.85 -8.80
N CYS A 1097 -18.31 -32.73 -8.08
CA CYS A 1097 -19.50 -31.90 -7.98
C CYS A 1097 -19.96 -31.33 -9.33
N LEU A 1098 -19.06 -31.20 -10.30
CA LEU A 1098 -19.39 -30.74 -11.66
C LEU A 1098 -20.14 -31.78 -12.49
N THR A 1099 -20.35 -32.99 -11.96
CA THR A 1099 -21.26 -33.99 -12.54
C THR A 1099 -22.72 -33.77 -12.13
N GLN A 1100 -22.95 -32.92 -11.12
CA GLN A 1100 -24.26 -32.55 -10.61
C GLN A 1100 -24.60 -31.13 -11.05
N GLU A 1101 -25.83 -30.93 -11.52
CA GLU A 1101 -26.28 -29.60 -11.91
C GLU A 1101 -26.38 -28.67 -10.68
N GLY A 1102 -25.88 -27.45 -10.84
CA GLY A 1102 -26.00 -26.38 -9.87
C GLY A 1102 -25.03 -26.38 -8.68
N CYS A 1103 -24.16 -27.39 -8.54
CA CYS A 1103 -23.06 -27.33 -7.58
C CYS A 1103 -21.86 -26.57 -8.17
N VAL A 1104 -21.30 -25.63 -7.40
CA VAL A 1104 -20.20 -24.77 -7.84
C VAL A 1104 -18.86 -25.31 -7.34
N TYR A 1105 -18.00 -25.69 -8.28
CA TYR A 1105 -16.60 -25.98 -7.99
C TYR A 1105 -15.79 -24.68 -7.93
N CYS A 1106 -14.91 -24.57 -6.94
CA CYS A 1106 -14.01 -23.43 -6.78
C CYS A 1106 -12.57 -23.83 -7.09
N GLY A 1107 -12.07 -23.44 -8.27
CA GLY A 1107 -10.67 -23.58 -8.66
C GLY A 1107 -9.86 -22.29 -8.52
N GLU A 1108 -8.53 -22.40 -8.59
CA GLU A 1108 -7.63 -21.26 -8.71
C GLU A 1108 -7.18 -21.07 -10.17
N LEU A 1109 -6.82 -19.84 -10.52
CA LEU A 1109 -6.18 -19.53 -11.80
C LEU A 1109 -4.67 -19.79 -11.67
N ASP A 1110 -4.06 -20.50 -12.62
CA ASP A 1110 -2.60 -20.71 -12.62
C ASP A 1110 -1.91 -19.39 -12.98
N LEU A 1111 -1.46 -18.68 -11.95
CA LEU A 1111 -0.77 -17.40 -12.08
C LEU A 1111 0.61 -17.63 -12.69
N GLN A 1112 0.98 -16.79 -13.65
CA GLN A 1112 2.26 -16.90 -14.33
C GLN A 1112 3.34 -16.06 -13.65
N PRO A 1113 4.59 -16.57 -13.52
CA PRO A 1113 5.70 -15.78 -13.02
C PRO A 1113 6.09 -14.69 -14.02
N ASN A 1114 6.83 -13.68 -13.55
CA ASN A 1114 7.34 -12.64 -14.43
C ASN A 1114 8.57 -13.16 -15.21
N GLU A 1115 8.55 -13.06 -16.53
CA GLU A 1115 9.75 -13.24 -17.34
C GLU A 1115 10.58 -11.95 -17.38
N VAL A 1116 11.89 -12.08 -17.17
CA VAL A 1116 12.86 -10.97 -17.23
C VAL A 1116 13.43 -10.89 -18.63
N ASP A 1117 13.27 -9.74 -19.27
CA ASP A 1117 13.98 -9.44 -20.51
C ASP A 1117 15.47 -9.27 -20.23
N LYS A 1118 16.29 -10.24 -20.66
CA LYS A 1118 17.74 -10.23 -20.47
C LYS A 1118 18.42 -9.06 -21.18
N GLU A 1119 17.84 -8.53 -22.26
CA GLU A 1119 18.38 -7.38 -22.99
C GLU A 1119 18.22 -6.06 -22.21
N ARG A 1120 17.27 -6.02 -21.28
CA ARG A 1120 17.03 -4.92 -20.32
C ARG A 1120 17.71 -5.14 -18.96
N ASP A 1121 18.26 -6.32 -18.71
CA ASP A 1121 19.00 -6.62 -17.49
C ASP A 1121 20.52 -6.41 -17.67
N PRO A 1122 21.10 -5.31 -17.15
CA PRO A 1122 22.53 -5.03 -17.30
C PRO A 1122 23.42 -6.10 -16.66
N PHE A 1123 22.93 -6.81 -15.65
CA PHE A 1123 23.71 -7.79 -14.89
C PHE A 1123 23.46 -9.24 -15.35
N SER A 1124 22.85 -9.43 -16.52
CA SER A 1124 22.66 -10.76 -17.14
C SER A 1124 23.94 -11.38 -17.68
N GLY A 1125 24.99 -10.58 -17.86
CA GLY A 1125 26.30 -10.98 -18.38
C GLY A 1125 26.42 -11.03 -19.90
N ILE A 1126 25.39 -10.58 -20.63
CA ILE A 1126 25.37 -10.56 -22.11
C ILE A 1126 25.80 -9.22 -22.74
N HIS A 1127 26.10 -8.20 -21.92
CA HIS A 1127 26.34 -6.81 -22.34
C HIS A 1127 27.81 -6.43 -22.48
#